data_AF-A0A1X2HD64-F1
#
_entry.id   AF-A0A1X2HD64-F1
#
_cell.length_a   1.000
_cell.length_b   1.000
_cell.length_c   1.000
_cell.angle_alpha   90.00
_cell.angle_beta   90.00
_cell.angle_gamma   90.00
#
_symmetry.space_group_name_H-M   'P 1'
#
loop_
_entity.id
_entity.type
_entity.pdbx_description
1 polymer ?
#
loop_
_entity_poly.entity_id
_entity_poly.type
_entity_poly.pdbx_seq_one_letter_code
_entity_poly.pdbx_strand_id
1 'polypeptide(L)'
;MANTNNNALDIPAGSILESDSPEPTILKVVCIDKADYKKQEWKNGLGRTEEIGIYPPEKDFWRQSFFWRLSQHVIDGDCNFSVFPDYECTTIVLPNGSDKKSTVMDAPVTNLQFMVRKGVGKAQFHVEKIGQPISNESGETGKKLLLGSFALVYVVEGYAKITLDESHMNLQRTVIAGQTLYIERDEEASPTSILIQACDPSGKVAGQAAAAAATAAAAAMAKSGHTLEDEGTDSASESAPSQRRGLPRRKSSLVVYGDQPLYKNRGKPIPAAAEPQPEVPEVELAKDLQVNERDLFDEGTRRDSLVGLSGSVDAGQILPSMAFGYDTDMPPPVVRDRLDVDDFPPNTISTAWIKMMKQGMSEWIRLPAIVCRGTADGPVVEIDVKKLYGTVVAIPCVNVIGYLQYKREFADGRDLNRLFPGKEDGFVSQVYCYQLMNKVISQFNYLIDLHTASFGRINSYYVRADMNDSGSALLAHLQMPQIILHNSGQDGTLRSAASARGVKAITVEIGNPQLFQRRYVLWSFVGVMRILKHLDMFTDFQEPKDEGQRGPPNSYLCSRGFWIYTKTGGVLEVYPAVTATLKKGELIARIKNIFGNVIDEYFAPCSGVVIGRSSNPVAMSGDRILHLGVMKRKGETLPKEAKENY
;
A
#
# COMPACT_ATOMS: atom_id res chain seq x y z
N MET A 1 51.23 -14.21 -5.04
CA MET A 1 50.96 -13.07 -4.12
C MET A 1 50.81 -11.82 -4.97
N ALA A 2 49.60 -11.29 -5.10
CA ALA A 2 49.33 -9.95 -5.63
C ALA A 2 47.96 -9.50 -5.11
N ASN A 3 47.95 -8.27 -4.60
CA ASN A 3 46.97 -7.66 -3.70
C ASN A 3 45.61 -7.36 -4.32
N THR A 4 44.59 -7.51 -3.49
CA THR A 4 43.24 -6.95 -3.59
C THR A 4 43.28 -5.42 -3.36
N ASN A 5 42.85 -4.62 -4.34
CA ASN A 5 42.55 -3.20 -4.13
C ASN A 5 41.03 -2.99 -4.08
N ASN A 6 40.55 -2.66 -2.87
CA ASN A 6 39.28 -2.03 -2.60
C ASN A 6 39.33 -0.57 -3.07
N ASN A 7 38.54 -0.20 -4.08
CA ASN A 7 38.19 1.20 -4.32
C ASN A 7 36.76 1.43 -3.83
N ALA A 8 36.64 1.91 -2.60
CA ALA A 8 35.45 2.64 -2.16
C ALA A 8 35.53 4.04 -2.78
N LEU A 9 34.46 4.46 -3.46
CA LEU A 9 34.32 5.82 -3.98
C LEU A 9 34.02 6.78 -2.82
N ASP A 10 34.93 7.72 -2.56
CA ASP A 10 34.68 8.88 -1.71
C ASP A 10 33.69 9.82 -2.40
N ILE A 11 32.55 10.10 -1.76
CA ILE A 11 31.54 11.07 -2.22
C ILE A 11 31.55 12.27 -1.23
N PRO A 12 31.57 13.53 -1.69
CA PRO A 12 31.65 14.70 -0.81
C PRO A 12 30.43 14.88 0.11
N ALA A 13 30.66 15.41 1.30
CA ALA A 13 29.62 15.89 2.22
C ALA A 13 28.79 17.00 1.52
N GLY A 14 27.48 16.82 1.47
CA GLY A 14 26.53 17.70 0.75
C GLY A 14 25.95 17.13 -0.55
N SER A 15 26.24 15.87 -0.90
CA SER A 15 25.66 15.23 -2.08
C SER A 15 24.25 14.70 -1.82
N ILE A 16 23.28 15.18 -2.60
CA ILE A 16 21.95 14.59 -2.74
C ILE A 16 22.14 13.24 -3.44
N LEU A 17 21.97 12.15 -2.69
CA LEU A 17 21.87 10.82 -3.27
C LEU A 17 20.43 10.64 -3.74
N GLU A 18 20.15 10.98 -5.00
CA GLU A 18 18.99 10.39 -5.69
C GLU A 18 19.28 8.89 -5.84
N SER A 19 18.42 8.08 -5.22
CA SER A 19 18.52 6.62 -5.28
C SER A 19 18.04 6.15 -6.66
N ASP A 20 18.91 5.48 -7.42
CA ASP A 20 18.57 4.79 -8.67
C ASP A 20 17.77 3.47 -8.44
N SER A 21 17.16 3.28 -7.27
CA SER A 21 16.18 2.21 -7.00
C SER A 21 14.78 2.71 -7.34
N PRO A 22 13.90 1.96 -8.03
CA PRO A 22 12.76 2.58 -8.69
C PRO A 22 11.55 2.88 -7.77
N GLU A 23 11.72 2.74 -6.45
CA GLU A 23 10.83 3.35 -5.47
C GLU A 23 11.69 3.85 -4.30
N PRO A 24 12.04 5.14 -4.19
CA PRO A 24 12.45 5.67 -2.92
C PRO A 24 11.17 5.83 -2.09
N THR A 25 10.80 4.77 -1.38
CA THR A 25 9.84 4.81 -0.28
C THR A 25 10.32 5.76 0.84
N ILE A 26 11.63 6.05 0.86
CA ILE A 26 12.26 7.13 1.62
C ILE A 26 12.36 8.39 0.75
N LEU A 27 11.64 9.46 1.11
CA LEU A 27 11.67 10.74 0.41
C LEU A 27 12.95 11.53 0.71
N LYS A 28 13.49 11.44 1.93
CA LYS A 28 14.68 12.20 2.34
C LYS A 28 15.39 11.53 3.52
N VAL A 29 16.72 11.48 3.49
CA VAL A 29 17.55 11.17 4.66
C VAL A 29 18.67 12.20 4.76
N VAL A 30 18.71 12.96 5.84
CA VAL A 30 19.71 14.00 6.06
C VAL A 30 20.27 13.86 7.47
N CYS A 31 21.60 13.85 7.58
CA CYS A 31 22.25 14.09 8.86
C CYS A 31 22.43 15.61 8.99
N ILE A 32 21.85 16.20 10.02
CA ILE A 32 21.95 17.63 10.30
C ILE A 32 23.07 17.80 11.32
N ASP A 33 24.10 18.54 10.91
CA ASP A 33 25.23 18.87 11.76
C ASP A 33 24.88 20.00 12.71
N LYS A 34 25.46 19.98 13.91
CA LYS A 34 25.27 21.04 14.91
C LYS A 34 25.69 22.43 14.40
N ALA A 35 26.61 22.48 13.44
CA ALA A 35 27.03 23.72 12.79
C ALA A 35 25.92 24.37 11.96
N ASP A 36 24.97 23.57 11.47
CA ASP A 36 23.86 24.03 10.61
C ASP A 36 22.63 24.47 11.40
N TYR A 37 22.64 24.31 12.74
CA TYR A 37 21.54 24.74 13.58
C TYR A 37 21.40 26.27 13.59
N LYS A 38 20.19 26.77 13.35
CA LYS A 38 19.94 28.22 13.39
C LYS A 38 19.92 28.68 14.84
N LYS A 39 20.88 29.51 15.22
CA LYS A 39 21.03 30.03 16.58
C LYS A 39 20.25 31.32 16.78
N GLN A 40 19.53 31.43 17.89
CA GLN A 40 18.78 32.61 18.28
C GLN A 40 18.91 32.85 19.77
N GLU A 41 19.40 34.03 20.16
CA GLU A 41 19.41 34.48 21.55
C GLU A 41 18.00 34.86 21.99
N TRP A 42 17.63 34.52 23.23
CA TRP A 42 16.35 34.93 23.78
C TRP A 42 16.35 36.42 24.11
N LYS A 43 15.22 37.09 23.86
CA LYS A 43 15.08 38.54 24.10
C LYS A 43 15.34 38.95 25.55
N ASN A 44 15.14 38.05 26.50
CA ASN A 44 15.38 38.28 27.92
C ASN A 44 16.84 38.03 28.34
N GLY A 45 17.70 37.53 27.44
CA GLY A 45 19.09 37.21 27.73
C GLY A 45 19.31 36.03 28.68
N LEU A 46 18.27 35.23 28.95
CA LEU A 46 18.30 34.10 29.91
C LEU A 46 18.49 32.74 29.23
N GLY A 47 18.87 32.74 27.96
CA GLY A 47 19.11 31.52 27.22
C GLY A 47 19.13 31.74 25.72
N ARG A 48 19.31 30.64 25.01
CA ARG A 48 19.41 30.59 23.55
C ARG A 48 18.73 29.35 22.99
N THR A 49 18.20 29.48 21.78
CA THR A 49 17.64 28.39 20.98
C THR A 49 18.58 28.05 19.84
N GLU A 50 18.87 26.76 19.66
CA GLU A 50 19.44 26.19 18.44
C GLU A 50 18.32 25.41 17.73
N GLU A 51 17.79 25.95 16.64
CA GLU A 51 16.79 25.25 15.82
C GLU A 51 17.48 24.16 14.99
N ILE A 52 17.08 22.91 15.24
CA ILE A 52 17.62 21.73 14.58
C ILE A 52 16.91 21.49 13.25
N GLY A 53 15.58 21.63 13.24
CA GLY A 53 14.78 21.47 12.05
C GLY A 53 13.35 21.94 12.23
N ILE A 54 12.74 22.34 11.12
CA ILE A 54 11.35 22.77 11.01
C ILE A 54 10.78 22.21 9.71
N TYR A 55 9.49 21.86 9.70
CA TYR A 55 8.82 21.40 8.50
C TYR A 55 7.52 22.18 8.22
N PRO A 56 7.31 22.66 6.99
CA PRO A 56 8.27 22.70 5.88
C PRO A 56 9.55 23.51 6.19
N PRO A 57 10.72 23.18 5.60
CA PRO A 57 12.03 23.77 5.96
C PRO A 57 12.17 25.27 5.68
N GLU A 58 11.33 25.82 4.81
CA GLU A 58 11.28 27.23 4.44
C GLU A 58 10.49 28.11 5.42
N LYS A 59 9.73 27.52 6.35
CA LYS A 59 8.87 28.30 7.26
C LYS A 59 9.70 29.10 8.26
N ASP A 60 9.25 30.34 8.52
CA ASP A 60 9.76 31.18 9.61
C ASP A 60 8.93 30.96 10.88
N PHE A 61 9.57 30.43 11.92
CA PHE A 61 8.97 30.15 13.23
C PHE A 61 8.19 31.33 13.82
N TRP A 62 8.65 32.58 13.63
CA TRP A 62 8.03 33.75 14.25
C TRP A 62 6.82 34.29 13.49
N ARG A 63 6.67 33.89 12.22
CA ARG A 63 5.72 34.53 11.30
C ARG A 63 4.70 33.57 10.70
N GLN A 64 4.99 32.27 10.71
CA GLN A 64 4.22 31.30 9.95
C GLN A 64 3.92 30.05 10.78
N SER A 65 2.80 29.41 10.46
CA SER A 65 2.48 28.10 11.01
C SER A 65 3.32 27.01 10.34
N PHE A 66 3.63 25.96 11.10
CA PHE A 66 4.45 24.82 10.65
C PHE A 66 3.85 23.51 11.17
N PHE A 67 4.28 22.38 10.60
CA PHE A 67 3.79 21.06 10.98
C PHE A 67 4.50 20.52 12.22
N TRP A 68 5.83 20.50 12.19
CA TRP A 68 6.65 20.17 13.36
C TRP A 68 7.93 21.01 13.41
N ARG A 69 8.50 21.11 14.61
CA ARG A 69 9.80 21.75 14.87
C ARG A 69 10.55 21.01 15.97
N LEU A 70 11.85 20.81 15.77
CA LEU A 70 12.78 20.32 16.78
C LEU A 70 13.82 21.41 17.06
N SER A 71 13.99 21.75 18.34
CA SER A 71 14.98 22.71 18.79
C SER A 71 15.67 22.25 20.07
N GLN A 72 16.89 22.71 20.27
CA GLN A 72 17.59 22.62 21.54
C GLN A 72 17.57 23.99 22.21
N HIS A 73 17.33 24.03 23.51
CA HIS A 73 17.42 25.25 24.31
C HIS A 73 18.53 25.10 25.34
N VAL A 74 19.34 26.14 25.50
CA VAL A 74 20.26 26.30 26.63
C VAL A 74 19.70 27.42 27.48
N ILE A 75 19.40 27.11 28.73
CA ILE A 75 18.73 28.00 29.69
C ILE A 75 19.75 28.41 30.73
N ASP A 76 20.11 29.69 30.75
CA ASP A 76 21.16 30.24 31.61
C ASP A 76 20.62 30.78 32.96
N GLY A 77 19.30 30.85 33.12
CA GLY A 77 18.66 31.24 34.38
C GLY A 77 17.16 30.99 34.40
N ASP A 78 16.53 31.17 35.56
CA ASP A 78 15.10 30.91 35.76
C ASP A 78 14.23 31.73 34.80
N CYS A 79 13.36 31.04 34.06
CA CYS A 79 12.50 31.64 33.07
C CYS A 79 11.20 30.86 32.91
N ASN A 80 10.17 31.53 32.39
CA ASN A 80 8.94 30.87 31.96
C ASN A 80 9.07 30.39 30.51
N PHE A 81 8.67 29.16 30.23
CA PHE A 81 8.54 28.69 28.85
C PHE A 81 7.43 29.45 28.12
N SER A 82 7.68 29.79 26.86
CA SER A 82 6.64 30.34 25.98
C SER A 82 5.53 29.32 25.78
N VAL A 83 4.29 29.79 25.81
CA VAL A 83 3.10 28.97 25.55
C VAL A 83 2.78 29.02 24.07
N PHE A 84 2.54 27.85 23.47
CA PHE A 84 2.14 27.71 22.07
C PHE A 84 0.78 27.01 22.02
N PRO A 85 -0.34 27.76 22.02
CA PRO A 85 -1.68 27.18 22.16
C PRO A 85 -2.00 26.12 21.09
N ASP A 86 -1.55 26.35 19.86
CA ASP A 86 -1.84 25.50 18.70
C ASP A 86 -0.90 24.30 18.54
N TYR A 87 0.09 24.17 19.42
CA TYR A 87 1.12 23.13 19.34
C TYR A 87 1.13 22.27 20.60
N GLU A 88 1.35 20.98 20.41
CA GLU A 88 1.80 20.07 21.46
C GLU A 88 3.31 20.19 21.59
N CYS A 89 3.77 20.66 22.75
CA CYS A 89 5.19 20.84 23.06
C CYS A 89 5.64 19.73 24.01
N THR A 90 6.61 18.92 23.58
CA THR A 90 7.30 17.94 24.41
C THR A 90 8.71 18.45 24.70
N THR A 91 9.05 18.60 25.98
CA THR A 91 10.39 19.02 26.40
C THR A 91 11.11 17.84 27.06
N ILE A 92 12.31 17.53 26.58
CA ILE A 92 13.21 16.49 27.11
C ILE A 92 14.41 17.21 27.69
N VAL A 93 14.57 17.17 29.01
CA VAL A 93 15.74 17.76 29.65
C VAL A 93 16.94 16.84 29.46
N LEU A 94 18.04 17.40 28.98
CA LEU A 94 19.29 16.69 28.75
C LEU A 94 20.17 16.74 30.01
N PRO A 95 20.93 15.68 30.32
CA PRO A 95 21.84 15.69 31.45
C PRO A 95 22.97 16.71 31.24
N ASN A 96 23.26 17.49 32.27
CA ASN A 96 24.40 18.40 32.31
C ASN A 96 25.65 17.61 32.77
N GLY A 97 26.59 17.37 31.86
CA GLY A 97 27.92 16.79 32.16
C GLY A 97 27.99 15.26 32.17
N SER A 98 29.22 14.74 32.06
CA SER A 98 29.55 13.30 31.89
C SER A 98 29.44 12.45 33.17
N ASP A 99 29.04 13.05 34.30
CA ASP A 99 28.99 12.35 35.58
C ASP A 99 27.60 11.76 35.87
N LYS A 100 27.60 10.51 36.37
CA LYS A 100 26.41 9.71 36.73
C LYS A 100 25.51 10.30 37.84
N LYS A 101 25.69 11.57 38.20
CA LYS A 101 24.95 12.32 39.22
C LYS A 101 24.48 13.69 38.72
N SER A 102 24.23 13.87 37.42
CA SER A 102 23.70 15.15 36.91
C SER A 102 22.31 15.42 37.48
N THR A 103 22.19 16.35 38.42
CA THR A 103 20.91 16.92 38.85
C THR A 103 20.54 18.06 37.90
N VAL A 104 19.27 18.12 37.47
CA VAL A 104 18.68 19.15 36.58
C VAL A 104 18.64 20.56 37.22
N MET A 105 19.42 20.80 38.28
CA MET A 105 19.24 21.93 39.20
C MET A 105 20.17 23.12 38.91
N ASP A 106 21.29 22.92 38.20
CA ASP A 106 22.29 23.97 37.99
C ASP A 106 22.28 24.46 36.53
N ALA A 107 22.08 25.78 36.34
CA ALA A 107 22.23 26.43 35.05
C ALA A 107 23.72 26.40 34.59
N PRO A 108 24.01 26.25 33.29
CA PRO A 108 23.05 26.23 32.18
C PRO A 108 22.36 24.87 32.01
N VAL A 109 21.03 24.85 31.89
CA VAL A 109 20.25 23.62 31.63
C VAL A 109 20.00 23.47 30.14
N THR A 110 20.33 22.32 29.57
CA THR A 110 20.03 22.02 28.17
C THR A 110 18.76 21.17 28.06
N ASN A 111 17.87 21.50 27.15
CA ASN A 111 16.74 20.63 26.79
C ASN A 111 16.54 20.55 25.28
N LEU A 112 15.86 19.50 24.83
CA LEU A 112 15.27 19.41 23.50
C LEU A 112 13.79 19.72 23.61
N GLN A 113 13.29 20.59 22.76
CA GLN A 113 11.87 20.84 22.60
C GLN A 113 11.43 20.35 21.23
N PHE A 114 10.39 19.54 21.24
CA PHE A 114 9.68 19.14 20.05
C PHE A 114 8.28 19.73 20.04
N MET A 115 7.91 20.35 18.92
CA MET A 115 6.59 20.94 18.71
C MET A 115 5.92 20.24 17.54
N VAL A 116 4.65 19.85 17.69
CA VAL A 116 3.78 19.37 16.60
C VAL A 116 2.44 20.07 16.65
N ARG A 117 1.91 20.44 15.49
CA ARG A 117 0.62 21.15 15.42
C ARG A 117 -0.54 20.25 15.85
N LYS A 118 -1.33 20.71 16.81
CA LYS A 118 -2.51 19.99 17.34
C LYS A 118 -3.52 19.73 16.23
N GLY A 119 -4.14 18.55 16.23
CA GLY A 119 -5.15 18.16 15.25
C GLY A 119 -4.63 17.86 13.84
N VAL A 120 -3.35 18.14 13.57
CA VAL A 120 -2.70 17.93 12.26
C VAL A 120 -1.66 16.81 12.31
N GLY A 121 -1.10 16.48 13.47
CA GLY A 121 -0.22 15.31 13.60
C GLY A 121 -0.08 14.83 15.03
N LYS A 122 0.45 13.61 15.19
CA LYS A 122 0.83 13.04 16.48
C LYS A 122 2.29 12.60 16.43
N ALA A 123 3.02 12.83 17.52
CA ALA A 123 4.40 12.41 17.68
C ALA A 123 4.55 11.42 18.84
N GLN A 124 5.33 10.35 18.65
CA GLN A 124 5.75 9.45 19.72
C GLN A 124 7.23 9.65 20.01
N PHE A 125 7.57 9.83 21.30
CA PHE A 125 8.95 10.07 21.75
C PHE A 125 9.48 8.90 22.53
N HIS A 126 10.72 8.52 22.22
CA HIS A 126 11.46 7.55 23.00
C HIS A 126 12.85 8.11 23.32
N VAL A 127 13.22 8.11 24.60
CA VAL A 127 14.57 8.41 25.06
C VAL A 127 15.14 7.12 25.62
N GLU A 128 16.19 6.61 25.00
CA GLU A 128 16.76 5.32 25.37
C GLU A 128 18.28 5.38 25.43
N LYS A 129 18.84 4.66 26.41
CA LYS A 129 20.27 4.38 26.49
C LYS A 129 20.57 3.08 25.74
N ILE A 130 21.10 3.22 24.54
CA ILE A 130 21.46 2.15 23.62
C ILE A 130 22.76 1.50 24.09
N GLY A 131 22.82 0.17 24.13
CA GLY A 131 24.00 -0.60 24.54
C GLY A 131 23.95 -1.23 25.94
N GLN A 132 22.82 -1.15 26.66
CA GLN A 132 22.58 -1.97 27.86
C GLN A 132 21.61 -3.13 27.53
N PRO A 133 21.83 -4.34 28.09
CA PRO A 133 20.94 -5.47 27.85
C PRO A 133 19.57 -5.20 28.50
N ILE A 134 18.52 -5.08 27.68
CA ILE A 134 17.13 -5.08 28.14
C ILE A 134 16.53 -6.41 27.68
N SER A 135 15.96 -7.15 28.62
CA SER A 135 15.42 -8.50 28.43
C SER A 135 14.15 -8.47 27.58
N ASN A 136 14.27 -8.79 26.29
CA ASN A 136 13.19 -9.33 25.51
C ASN A 136 13.66 -10.62 24.81
N GLU A 137 12.78 -11.61 24.74
CA GLU A 137 13.05 -13.02 24.40
C GLU A 137 13.57 -13.26 22.97
N SER A 138 13.81 -12.21 22.19
CA SER A 138 14.29 -12.27 20.80
C SER A 138 15.68 -11.67 20.55
N GLY A 139 16.37 -11.14 21.57
CA GLY A 139 17.81 -10.82 21.51
C GLY A 139 18.27 -9.67 20.59
N GLU A 140 17.38 -9.01 19.84
CA GLU A 140 17.72 -7.82 19.04
C GLU A 140 17.42 -6.52 19.82
N THR A 141 18.45 -5.87 20.36
CA THR A 141 18.33 -4.53 20.97
C THR A 141 18.42 -3.42 19.92
N GLY A 142 17.58 -2.39 20.05
CA GLY A 142 17.66 -1.17 19.21
C GLY A 142 16.85 -1.16 17.92
N LYS A 143 16.12 -2.24 17.58
CA LYS A 143 15.19 -2.27 16.45
C LYS A 143 13.86 -1.59 16.83
N LYS A 144 13.43 -0.61 16.05
CA LYS A 144 12.19 0.15 16.26
C LYS A 144 11.36 0.19 14.99
N LEU A 145 10.04 0.20 15.13
CA LEU A 145 9.13 0.44 14.03
C LEU A 145 9.17 1.91 13.62
N LEU A 146 9.26 2.18 12.33
CA LEU A 146 9.11 3.52 11.77
C LEU A 146 7.62 3.78 11.53
N LEU A 147 6.97 4.42 12.50
CA LEU A 147 5.55 4.76 12.43
C LEU A 147 5.39 6.18 11.85
N GLY A 148 4.64 6.31 10.76
CA GLY A 148 4.39 7.61 10.12
C GLY A 148 5.47 8.09 9.15
N SER A 149 5.26 9.27 8.58
CA SER A 149 6.03 9.86 7.47
C SER A 149 7.38 10.46 7.87
N PHE A 150 7.62 10.72 9.15
CA PHE A 150 8.87 11.33 9.62
C PHE A 150 9.47 10.55 10.78
N ALA A 151 10.79 10.40 10.76
CA ALA A 151 11.57 9.91 11.89
C ALA A 151 12.79 10.80 12.14
N LEU A 152 12.95 11.26 13.37
CA LEU A 152 14.11 12.03 13.83
C LEU A 152 14.87 11.21 14.86
N VAL A 153 16.20 11.13 14.75
CA VAL A 153 17.07 10.50 15.75
C VAL A 153 18.16 11.49 16.14
N TYR A 154 18.02 12.09 17.32
CA TYR A 154 19.04 12.97 17.92
C TYR A 154 19.95 12.16 18.84
N VAL A 155 21.27 12.21 18.63
CA VAL A 155 22.24 11.55 19.51
C VAL A 155 22.74 12.53 20.56
N VAL A 156 22.44 12.27 21.83
CA VAL A 156 22.82 13.13 22.96
C VAL A 156 24.28 12.92 23.35
N GLU A 157 24.72 11.67 23.41
CA GLU A 157 26.08 11.28 23.80
C GLU A 157 26.51 10.04 23.01
N GLY A 158 27.80 9.91 22.72
CA GLY A 158 28.38 8.74 22.05
C GLY A 158 28.22 8.74 20.53
N TYR A 159 28.32 7.54 19.95
CA TYR A 159 28.22 7.28 18.51
C TYR A 159 27.15 6.20 18.27
N ALA A 160 26.18 6.50 17.42
CA ALA A 160 25.11 5.58 17.06
C ALA A 160 25.19 5.21 15.59
N LYS A 161 25.25 3.91 15.29
CA LYS A 161 25.07 3.38 13.95
C LYS A 161 23.58 3.14 13.74
N ILE A 162 23.02 3.87 12.77
CA ILE A 162 21.64 3.76 12.36
C ILE A 162 21.60 2.99 11.04
N THR A 163 20.82 1.92 11.04
CA THR A 163 20.57 1.08 9.87
C THR A 163 19.07 1.10 9.57
N LEU A 164 18.73 1.38 8.32
CA LEU A 164 17.36 1.26 7.83
C LEU A 164 17.18 -0.13 7.20
N ASP A 165 16.15 -0.86 7.64
CA ASP A 165 15.93 -2.25 7.22
C ASP A 165 15.17 -2.29 5.88
N GLU A 166 15.91 -2.47 4.79
CA GLU A 166 15.40 -3.04 3.54
C GLU A 166 16.33 -4.16 3.08
N SER A 167 15.74 -5.26 2.62
CA SER A 167 16.45 -6.44 2.08
C SER A 167 17.39 -6.15 0.90
N HIS A 168 17.44 -4.91 0.38
CA HIS A 168 18.26 -4.53 -0.78
C HIS A 168 18.92 -3.14 -0.73
N MET A 169 18.82 -2.35 0.35
CA MET A 169 19.59 -1.10 0.52
C MET A 169 20.37 -1.10 1.84
N ASN A 170 21.69 -1.18 1.76
CA ASN A 170 22.58 -1.00 2.92
C ASN A 170 22.70 0.48 3.31
N LEU A 171 21.59 1.16 3.64
CA LEU A 171 21.68 2.52 4.18
C LEU A 171 22.07 2.45 5.65
N GLN A 172 23.35 2.66 5.89
CA GLN A 172 23.94 2.78 7.22
C GLN A 172 24.50 4.20 7.38
N ARG A 173 24.22 4.81 8.52
CA ARG A 173 24.75 6.13 8.91
C ARG A 173 25.25 6.08 10.34
N THR A 174 26.47 6.54 10.56
CA THR A 174 26.98 6.81 11.90
C THR A 174 26.60 8.24 12.25
N VAL A 175 25.90 8.40 13.37
CA VAL A 175 25.46 9.70 13.90
C VAL A 175 26.16 9.91 15.23
N ILE A 176 26.75 11.07 15.42
CA ILE A 176 27.55 11.38 16.61
C ILE A 176 26.81 12.34 17.54
N ALA A 177 27.28 12.46 18.77
CA ALA A 177 26.73 13.39 19.76
C ALA A 177 26.53 14.82 19.19
N GLY A 178 25.31 15.33 19.32
CA GLY A 178 24.90 16.64 18.82
C GLY A 178 24.35 16.65 17.39
N GLN A 179 24.47 15.56 16.62
CA GLN A 179 23.87 15.43 15.29
C GLN A 179 22.43 14.87 15.36
N THR A 180 21.66 15.17 14.33
CA THR A 180 20.30 14.63 14.13
C THR A 180 20.20 13.91 12.80
N LEU A 181 19.80 12.64 12.79
CA LEU A 181 19.34 12.01 11.56
C LEU A 181 17.86 12.32 11.35
N TYR A 182 17.57 12.99 10.25
CA TYR A 182 16.23 13.26 9.76
C TYR A 182 15.88 12.29 8.62
N ILE A 183 14.75 11.62 8.73
CA ILE A 183 14.20 10.72 7.73
C ILE A 183 12.78 11.16 7.41
N GLU A 184 12.50 11.35 6.13
CA GLU A 184 11.18 11.57 5.55
C GLU A 184 10.86 10.40 4.64
N ARG A 185 9.66 9.84 4.76
CA ARG A 185 9.19 8.69 4.01
C ARG A 185 7.71 8.83 3.70
N ASP A 186 7.24 8.09 2.71
CA ASP A 186 5.80 7.87 2.57
C ASP A 186 5.29 7.10 3.81
N GLU A 187 4.04 7.29 4.23
CA GLU A 187 3.53 6.66 5.45
C GLU A 187 3.41 5.14 5.31
N GLU A 188 3.08 4.67 4.11
CA GLU A 188 2.90 3.25 3.77
C GLU A 188 4.18 2.58 3.22
N ALA A 189 5.27 3.33 3.18
CA ALA A 189 6.54 2.95 2.58
C ALA A 189 7.37 1.94 3.41
N SER A 190 8.36 1.31 2.77
CA SER A 190 9.52 0.69 3.44
C SER A 190 10.67 1.69 3.56
N PRO A 191 11.61 1.59 4.50
CA PRO A 191 11.72 0.62 5.59
C PRO A 191 10.62 0.83 6.64
N THR A 192 10.06 -0.27 7.15
CA THR A 192 9.10 -0.22 8.27
C THR A 192 9.79 -0.25 9.63
N SER A 193 11.11 -0.39 9.67
CA SER A 193 11.90 -0.39 10.90
C SER A 193 13.28 0.24 10.75
N ILE A 194 13.76 0.79 11.86
CA ILE A 194 15.09 1.38 12.04
C ILE A 194 15.81 0.61 13.14
N LEU A 195 17.07 0.27 12.91
CA LEU A 195 17.95 -0.36 13.89
C LEU A 195 18.98 0.67 14.35
N ILE A 196 18.98 0.98 15.64
CA ILE A 196 19.90 1.94 16.25
C ILE A 196 20.83 1.18 17.19
N GLN A 197 22.12 1.19 16.89
CA GLN A 197 23.13 0.45 17.65
C GLN A 197 24.24 1.37 18.12
N ALA A 198 24.74 1.17 19.33
CA ALA A 198 25.93 1.87 19.78
C ALA A 198 27.15 1.36 18.99
N CYS A 199 28.03 2.28 18.60
CA CYS A 199 29.23 1.96 17.85
C CYS A 199 30.43 2.74 18.37
N ASP A 200 31.63 2.38 17.93
CA ASP A 200 32.83 3.17 18.14
C ASP A 200 32.92 4.33 17.11
N PRO A 201 33.91 5.25 17.25
CA PRO A 201 34.08 6.35 16.29
C PRO A 201 34.33 5.90 14.84
N SER A 202 34.74 4.64 14.62
CA SER A 202 34.92 4.06 13.29
C SER A 202 33.63 3.46 12.71
N GLY A 203 32.51 3.54 13.45
CA GLY A 203 31.22 2.97 13.05
C GLY A 203 31.12 1.46 13.24
N LYS A 204 32.06 0.85 13.97
CA LYS A 204 32.03 -0.58 14.29
C LYS A 204 31.14 -0.79 15.52
N VAL A 205 30.11 -1.62 15.36
CA VAL A 205 29.23 -2.01 16.46
C VAL A 205 30.00 -2.97 17.36
N ALA A 206 30.12 -2.63 18.65
CA ALA A 206 30.81 -3.47 19.61
C ALA A 206 30.02 -4.77 19.86
N GLY A 207 30.71 -5.90 19.98
CA GLY A 207 30.13 -7.11 20.56
C GLY A 207 29.84 -6.91 22.06
N GLN A 208 29.13 -7.86 22.67
CA GLN A 208 28.59 -7.85 24.06
C GLN A 208 29.58 -7.46 25.20
N ALA A 209 30.84 -7.16 24.92
CA ALA A 209 31.90 -6.88 25.89
C ALA A 209 32.43 -5.42 25.91
N ALA A 210 31.98 -4.50 25.04
CA ALA A 210 32.41 -3.09 25.12
C ALA A 210 31.22 -2.13 25.22
N ALA A 211 31.11 -1.46 26.37
CA ALA A 211 30.03 -0.55 26.72
C ALA A 211 30.18 0.80 25.99
N ALA A 212 29.78 0.84 24.71
CA ALA A 212 29.37 2.09 24.09
C ALA A 212 27.92 2.36 24.52
N ALA A 213 27.69 3.46 25.25
CA ALA A 213 26.34 3.91 25.57
C ALA A 213 26.02 5.13 24.72
N ALA A 214 24.94 5.08 23.95
CA ALA A 214 24.42 6.24 23.24
C ALA A 214 23.02 6.55 23.76
N THR A 215 22.75 7.80 24.14
CA THR A 215 21.38 8.23 24.44
C THR A 215 20.79 8.84 23.19
N ALA A 216 19.73 8.24 22.65
CA ALA A 216 19.04 8.77 21.46
C ALA A 216 17.60 9.17 21.78
N ALA A 217 17.21 10.36 21.34
CA ALA A 217 15.81 10.78 21.31
C ALA A 217 15.26 10.49 19.91
N ALA A 218 14.28 9.59 19.82
CA ALA A 218 13.60 9.24 18.59
C ALA A 218 12.17 9.80 18.58
N ALA A 219 11.80 10.52 17.53
CA ALA A 219 10.44 11.00 17.30
C ALA A 219 9.89 10.41 16.01
N ALA A 220 8.74 9.74 16.08
CA ALA A 220 8.02 9.18 14.93
C ALA A 220 6.68 9.91 14.76
N MET A 221 6.36 10.39 13.56
CA MET A 221 5.21 11.28 13.33
C MET A 221 4.33 10.83 12.18
N ALA A 222 3.01 10.87 12.40
CA ALA A 222 2.01 10.74 11.35
C ALA A 222 1.17 12.01 11.27
N LYS A 223 0.90 12.50 10.06
CA LYS A 223 -0.08 13.58 9.82
C LYS A 223 -1.48 13.03 10.14
N SER A 224 -2.44 13.85 10.56
CA SER A 224 -3.86 13.51 10.73
C SER A 224 -4.73 14.07 9.60
N GLY A 225 -5.88 13.44 9.32
CA GLY A 225 -6.80 13.59 8.18
C GLY A 225 -7.25 15.00 7.76
N HIS A 226 -6.92 16.05 8.50
CA HIS A 226 -7.42 17.41 8.29
C HIS A 226 -6.36 18.29 7.63
N THR A 227 -6.72 18.88 6.49
CA THR A 227 -5.95 19.91 5.77
C THR A 227 -5.87 21.19 6.59
N LEU A 228 -4.71 21.84 6.54
CA LEU A 228 -4.52 23.22 6.98
C LEU A 228 -5.33 24.15 6.05
N GLU A 229 -6.34 24.84 6.57
CA GLU A 229 -6.92 25.99 5.85
C GLU A 229 -5.99 27.20 6.07
N ASP A 230 -5.43 27.71 4.98
CA ASP A 230 -4.70 28.99 4.96
C ASP A 230 -5.70 30.15 4.98
N GLU A 231 -5.77 30.85 6.12
CA GLU A 231 -6.00 32.30 6.07
C GLU A 231 -4.74 32.95 5.51
N GLY A 232 -4.70 33.13 4.19
CA GLY A 232 -3.68 33.91 3.51
C GLY A 232 -2.28 33.29 3.49
N THR A 233 -1.87 32.92 2.28
CA THR A 233 -0.52 32.52 1.84
C THR A 233 -0.10 31.05 2.06
N ASP A 234 -0.09 30.32 0.93
CA ASP A 234 0.70 29.13 0.59
C ASP A 234 0.69 27.92 1.56
N SER A 235 0.01 26.84 1.17
CA SER A 235 0.55 25.63 0.50
C SER A 235 -0.28 24.36 0.74
N ALA A 236 0.10 23.31 0.02
CA ALA A 236 -0.52 22.00 -0.14
C ALA A 236 -0.66 21.06 1.10
N SER A 237 -1.68 20.19 1.00
CA SER A 237 -1.67 18.72 1.26
C SER A 237 -1.82 18.09 2.67
N GLU A 238 -2.96 17.39 2.78
CA GLU A 238 -3.20 15.99 3.18
C GLU A 238 -2.68 15.37 4.50
N SER A 239 -3.67 14.83 5.25
CA SER A 239 -3.91 13.44 5.76
C SER A 239 -2.95 12.76 6.74
N ALA A 240 -3.37 12.05 7.81
CA ALA A 240 -3.74 10.60 7.89
C ALA A 240 -4.32 10.17 9.32
N PRO A 241 -3.98 9.07 10.03
CA PRO A 241 -4.14 7.62 9.81
C PRO A 241 -5.13 6.96 10.84
N SER A 242 -5.76 5.79 10.64
CA SER A 242 -5.34 4.36 10.57
C SER A 242 -5.23 3.58 11.91
N GLN A 243 -5.89 2.41 12.00
CA GLN A 243 -5.53 1.25 12.85
C GLN A 243 -6.05 -0.11 12.28
N ARG A 244 -5.25 -1.18 12.52
CA ARG A 244 -5.32 -2.62 12.11
C ARG A 244 -6.12 -3.48 13.13
N ARG A 245 -6.50 -4.78 12.99
CA ARG A 245 -5.81 -6.03 12.51
C ARG A 245 -6.73 -7.29 12.61
N GLY A 246 -6.36 -8.44 11.97
CA GLY A 246 -6.72 -9.83 12.41
C GLY A 246 -6.73 -10.96 11.34
N LEU A 247 -5.98 -12.07 11.52
CA LEU A 247 -5.82 -13.27 10.64
C LEU A 247 -6.46 -14.54 11.27
N PRO A 248 -6.96 -15.55 10.52
CA PRO A 248 -7.24 -16.89 11.06
C PRO A 248 -6.36 -18.03 10.52
N ARG A 249 -6.13 -19.01 11.41
CA ARG A 249 -5.38 -20.27 11.31
C ARG A 249 -6.01 -21.29 10.32
N ARG A 250 -5.18 -22.08 9.63
CA ARG A 250 -5.59 -23.27 8.83
C ARG A 250 -5.27 -24.60 9.53
N LYS A 251 -6.14 -25.59 9.32
CA LYS A 251 -6.02 -26.99 9.73
C LYS A 251 -4.95 -27.73 8.91
N SER A 252 -4.34 -28.71 9.56
CA SER A 252 -3.30 -29.61 9.08
C SER A 252 -3.75 -30.53 7.95
N SER A 253 -2.91 -30.69 6.94
CA SER A 253 -2.88 -31.87 6.06
C SER A 253 -1.42 -32.28 5.91
N LEU A 254 -1.02 -33.35 6.59
CA LEU A 254 0.23 -34.06 6.31
C LEU A 254 0.14 -34.66 4.91
N VAL A 255 1.13 -34.39 4.06
CA VAL A 255 1.41 -35.19 2.87
C VAL A 255 2.80 -35.78 3.04
N VAL A 256 2.85 -37.10 3.02
CA VAL A 256 4.02 -37.96 3.19
C VAL A 256 4.87 -37.90 1.92
N TYR A 257 6.19 -37.76 2.06
CA TYR A 257 7.15 -37.88 0.97
C TYR A 257 7.32 -39.34 0.54
N GLY A 258 7.28 -39.60 -0.77
CA GLY A 258 7.80 -40.83 -1.35
C GLY A 258 7.36 -41.02 -2.79
N ASP A 259 8.25 -40.72 -3.75
CA ASP A 259 8.73 -41.73 -4.71
C ASP A 259 9.65 -41.11 -5.78
N GLN A 260 10.93 -41.53 -5.75
CA GLN A 260 11.79 -41.62 -6.92
C GLN A 260 11.76 -43.07 -7.43
N PRO A 261 12.00 -43.32 -8.74
CA PRO A 261 11.77 -44.62 -9.34
C PRO A 261 13.01 -45.52 -9.25
N LEU A 262 12.83 -46.77 -8.81
CA LEU A 262 13.82 -47.83 -9.04
C LEU A 262 13.16 -49.14 -9.51
N TYR A 263 13.52 -49.48 -10.74
CA TYR A 263 13.68 -50.80 -11.37
C TYR A 263 12.81 -52.01 -10.99
N LYS A 264 12.22 -52.56 -12.05
CA LYS A 264 11.59 -53.88 -12.23
C LYS A 264 12.32 -55.03 -11.52
N ASN A 265 11.56 -55.89 -10.84
CA ASN A 265 11.67 -57.33 -11.06
C ASN A 265 10.42 -58.14 -10.69
N ARG A 266 10.23 -59.25 -11.41
CA ARG A 266 9.04 -60.14 -11.46
C ARG A 266 8.93 -61.05 -10.23
N GLY A 267 7.70 -61.37 -9.82
CA GLY A 267 7.37 -62.53 -8.98
C GLY A 267 5.86 -62.64 -8.68
N LYS A 268 5.27 -63.82 -8.90
CA LYS A 268 3.82 -64.15 -8.75
C LYS A 268 3.37 -64.24 -7.27
N PRO A 269 2.05 -64.15 -6.98
CA PRO A 269 1.52 -64.08 -5.61
C PRO A 269 1.33 -65.45 -4.94
N ILE A 270 1.51 -65.52 -3.62
CA ILE A 270 1.14 -66.65 -2.74
C ILE A 270 0.47 -66.07 -1.48
N PRO A 271 -0.58 -66.71 -0.92
CA PRO A 271 -1.58 -66.05 -0.07
C PRO A 271 -1.29 -66.12 1.44
N ALA A 272 -2.10 -65.35 2.17
CA ALA A 272 -2.04 -65.05 3.60
C ALA A 272 -2.00 -66.25 4.56
N ALA A 273 -1.24 -66.09 5.64
CA ALA A 273 -1.42 -66.80 6.90
C ALA A 273 -1.16 -65.81 8.05
N ALA A 274 -2.11 -65.76 8.98
CA ALA A 274 -2.07 -64.96 10.21
C ALA A 274 -1.29 -65.71 11.29
N GLU A 275 -0.57 -64.99 12.16
CA GLU A 275 -0.26 -65.33 13.56
C GLU A 275 0.39 -64.09 14.28
N PRO A 276 0.41 -64.03 15.62
CA PRO A 276 0.02 -62.84 16.40
C PRO A 276 1.19 -61.96 16.89
N GLN A 277 0.89 -60.70 17.20
CA GLN A 277 1.84 -59.74 17.77
C GLN A 277 1.92 -59.84 19.31
N PRO A 278 3.11 -59.66 19.92
CA PRO A 278 3.26 -59.56 21.37
C PRO A 278 3.05 -58.12 21.88
N GLU A 279 2.45 -58.02 23.07
CA GLU A 279 2.12 -56.80 23.81
C GLU A 279 3.35 -55.98 24.25
N VAL A 280 3.20 -54.65 24.26
CA VAL A 280 4.14 -53.70 24.88
C VAL A 280 3.35 -52.81 25.86
N PRO A 281 3.86 -52.50 27.07
CA PRO A 281 3.04 -52.00 28.18
C PRO A 281 2.81 -50.47 28.14
N GLU A 282 1.62 -50.05 28.59
CA GLU A 282 1.25 -48.66 28.86
C GLU A 282 1.98 -48.10 30.10
N VAL A 283 2.44 -46.85 30.00
CA VAL A 283 2.90 -46.05 31.14
C VAL A 283 1.93 -44.88 31.33
N GLU A 284 1.19 -44.91 32.44
CA GLU A 284 0.40 -43.79 32.96
C GLU A 284 1.31 -42.67 33.49
N LEU A 285 0.96 -41.41 33.18
CA LEU A 285 1.27 -40.30 34.07
C LEU A 285 0.08 -39.35 34.12
N ALA A 286 -0.67 -39.43 35.21
CA ALA A 286 -1.66 -38.44 35.62
C ALA A 286 -1.17 -37.71 36.87
N LYS A 287 -1.73 -36.51 37.05
CA LYS A 287 -1.71 -35.63 38.24
C LYS A 287 -0.66 -34.54 38.22
N ASP A 288 -1.04 -33.40 37.63
CA ASP A 288 -1.21 -32.16 38.40
C ASP A 288 -1.73 -31.07 37.46
N LEU A 289 -2.96 -30.60 37.70
CA LEU A 289 -3.49 -29.28 37.36
C LEU A 289 -4.98 -29.25 37.75
N GLN A 290 -5.23 -29.02 39.04
CA GLN A 290 -6.53 -28.56 39.51
C GLN A 290 -6.58 -27.04 39.31
N VAL A 291 -7.63 -26.52 38.67
CA VAL A 291 -7.96 -25.10 38.70
C VAL A 291 -9.39 -24.98 39.20
N ASN A 292 -9.54 -24.25 40.31
CA ASN A 292 -10.80 -23.93 40.97
C ASN A 292 -11.62 -22.92 40.15
N GLU A 293 -12.92 -23.16 40.06
CA GLU A 293 -13.93 -22.15 39.69
C GLU A 293 -14.41 -21.39 40.94
N ARG A 294 -14.86 -20.14 40.71
CA ARG A 294 -15.64 -19.22 41.57
C ARG A 294 -14.87 -18.10 42.28
N ASP A 295 -14.95 -16.89 41.73
CA ASP A 295 -15.74 -15.75 42.26
C ASP A 295 -15.42 -14.46 41.47
N LEU A 296 -16.34 -13.91 40.67
CA LEU A 296 -17.33 -12.85 40.94
C LEU A 296 -16.84 -11.42 40.52
N PHE A 297 -17.55 -10.87 39.51
CA PHE A 297 -17.92 -9.47 39.15
C PHE A 297 -17.13 -8.27 39.76
N ASP A 298 -16.83 -7.16 39.08
CA ASP A 298 -17.67 -6.36 38.17
C ASP A 298 -16.90 -5.22 37.46
N GLU A 299 -17.47 -4.76 36.34
CA GLU A 299 -17.40 -3.44 35.68
C GLU A 299 -16.08 -2.75 35.26
N GLY A 300 -15.89 -2.61 33.94
CA GLY A 300 -14.90 -1.67 33.38
C GLY A 300 -14.51 -1.89 31.91
N THR A 301 -15.49 -1.90 31.00
CA THR A 301 -15.37 -1.62 29.55
C THR A 301 -14.00 -1.76 28.87
N ARG A 302 -13.70 -2.96 28.36
CA ARG A 302 -12.99 -3.13 27.09
C ARG A 302 -13.79 -4.08 26.20
N ARG A 303 -14.52 -3.51 25.24
CA ARG A 303 -15.13 -4.26 24.13
C ARG A 303 -14.02 -4.69 23.18
N ASP A 304 -13.51 -5.90 23.36
CA ASP A 304 -12.65 -6.57 22.39
C ASP A 304 -13.55 -7.30 21.37
N SER A 305 -13.70 -6.73 20.18
CA SER A 305 -14.67 -7.14 19.15
C SER A 305 -14.25 -8.36 18.31
N LEU A 306 -13.38 -9.24 18.83
CA LEU A 306 -12.83 -10.38 18.09
C LEU A 306 -13.25 -11.77 18.61
N VAL A 307 -14.13 -11.85 19.61
CA VAL A 307 -14.59 -13.14 20.20
C VAL A 307 -16.01 -13.52 19.76
N GLY A 308 -16.33 -13.33 18.48
CA GLY A 308 -17.63 -13.71 17.90
C GLY A 308 -17.57 -14.53 16.60
N LEU A 309 -16.39 -14.88 16.08
CA LEU A 309 -16.25 -15.42 14.72
C LEU A 309 -15.53 -16.77 14.64
N SER A 310 -15.92 -17.71 15.50
CA SER A 310 -15.60 -19.14 15.33
C SER A 310 -16.82 -20.03 15.12
N GLY A 311 -18.00 -19.44 14.90
CA GLY A 311 -19.23 -20.14 14.49
C GLY A 311 -19.55 -19.85 13.03
N SER A 312 -20.01 -20.86 12.30
CA SER A 312 -20.51 -20.80 10.92
C SER A 312 -21.43 -19.59 10.68
N VAL A 313 -20.93 -18.58 9.98
CA VAL A 313 -21.78 -17.53 9.43
C VAL A 313 -22.33 -18.07 8.11
N ASP A 314 -23.59 -18.47 8.14
CA ASP A 314 -24.33 -18.82 6.94
C ASP A 314 -24.48 -17.55 6.09
N ALA A 315 -24.01 -17.58 4.84
CA ALA A 315 -23.99 -16.44 3.91
C ALA A 315 -25.40 -15.96 3.50
N GLY A 316 -26.43 -16.55 4.11
CA GLY A 316 -27.82 -16.26 3.92
C GLY A 316 -28.49 -15.27 4.88
N GLN A 317 -27.82 -14.88 5.96
CA GLN A 317 -28.37 -13.90 6.89
C GLN A 317 -27.89 -12.49 6.54
N ILE A 318 -28.40 -11.97 5.43
CA ILE A 318 -28.40 -10.52 5.19
C ILE A 318 -29.47 -9.95 6.13
N LEU A 319 -29.04 -9.37 7.25
CA LEU A 319 -29.93 -8.69 8.19
C LEU A 319 -30.73 -7.58 7.47
N PRO A 320 -32.01 -7.37 7.85
CA PRO A 320 -32.82 -6.27 7.35
C PRO A 320 -32.30 -4.95 7.92
N SER A 321 -32.65 -3.85 7.25
CA SER A 321 -32.31 -2.47 7.59
C SER A 321 -32.42 -2.17 9.09
N MET A 322 -31.29 -2.26 9.80
CA MET A 322 -31.11 -1.58 11.07
C MET A 322 -30.49 -0.24 10.72
N ALA A 323 -31.33 0.79 10.72
CA ALA A 323 -30.92 2.17 10.58
C ALA A 323 -30.06 2.57 11.78
N PHE A 324 -28.79 2.18 11.75
CA PHE A 324 -27.74 2.98 12.36
C PHE A 324 -27.57 4.17 11.43
N GLY A 325 -27.76 5.38 11.95
CA GLY A 325 -27.54 6.62 11.22
C GLY A 325 -26.08 6.71 10.77
N TYR A 326 -25.79 6.15 9.60
CA TYR A 326 -24.65 6.54 8.82
C TYR A 326 -25.08 7.83 8.11
N ASP A 327 -24.45 8.95 8.45
CA ASP A 327 -24.54 10.18 7.65
C ASP A 327 -24.00 9.83 6.27
N THR A 328 -24.91 9.49 5.36
CA THR A 328 -24.63 9.32 3.96
C THR A 328 -25.59 10.22 3.20
N ASP A 329 -25.04 11.05 2.32
CA ASP A 329 -25.83 11.91 1.43
C ASP A 329 -26.59 11.11 0.35
N MET A 330 -26.46 9.77 0.35
CA MET A 330 -27.10 8.89 -0.62
C MET A 330 -28.52 8.53 -0.19
N PRO A 331 -29.50 8.63 -1.11
CA PRO A 331 -30.87 8.19 -0.81
C PRO A 331 -30.93 6.68 -0.59
N PRO A 332 -31.97 6.17 0.10
CA PRO A 332 -32.16 4.74 0.31
C PRO A 332 -32.40 4.00 -1.02
N PRO A 333 -31.87 2.78 -1.18
CA PRO A 333 -31.92 2.08 -2.46
C PRO A 333 -33.27 1.44 -2.76
N VAL A 334 -33.76 1.64 -3.98
CA VAL A 334 -34.93 0.94 -4.52
C VAL A 334 -34.53 -0.39 -5.16
N VAL A 335 -35.37 -1.42 -5.06
CA VAL A 335 -35.09 -2.71 -5.71
C VAL A 335 -35.72 -2.74 -7.10
N ARG A 336 -34.95 -3.08 -8.13
CA ARG A 336 -35.40 -3.19 -9.53
C ARG A 336 -35.01 -4.53 -10.14
N ASP A 337 -35.78 -4.99 -11.13
CA ASP A 337 -35.49 -6.24 -11.86
C ASP A 337 -34.39 -6.07 -12.90
N ARG A 338 -34.24 -4.86 -13.44
CA ARG A 338 -33.18 -4.44 -14.35
C ARG A 338 -32.88 -2.95 -14.15
N LEU A 339 -31.76 -2.48 -14.70
CA LEU A 339 -31.51 -1.07 -14.83
C LEU A 339 -32.29 -0.53 -16.02
N ASP A 340 -33.19 0.38 -15.74
CA ASP A 340 -33.78 1.30 -16.71
C ASP A 340 -33.46 2.71 -16.22
N VAL A 341 -32.73 3.49 -17.01
CA VAL A 341 -32.27 4.82 -16.59
C VAL A 341 -33.41 5.82 -16.56
N ASP A 342 -34.46 5.59 -17.34
CA ASP A 342 -35.62 6.48 -17.46
C ASP A 342 -36.60 6.34 -16.29
N ASP A 343 -36.51 5.23 -15.54
CA ASP A 343 -37.24 5.01 -14.28
C ASP A 343 -36.78 5.97 -13.16
N PHE A 344 -35.64 6.65 -13.33
CA PHE A 344 -35.05 7.55 -12.33
C PHE A 344 -35.27 9.02 -12.71
N PRO A 345 -35.79 9.86 -11.79
CA PRO A 345 -36.09 11.25 -12.10
C PRO A 345 -34.86 12.07 -12.52
N PRO A 346 -34.97 12.97 -13.52
CA PRO A 346 -33.95 13.97 -13.82
C PRO A 346 -33.59 14.83 -12.60
N ASN A 347 -32.37 15.38 -12.58
CA ASN A 347 -31.82 16.18 -11.47
C ASN A 347 -31.79 15.47 -10.11
N THR A 348 -31.58 14.15 -10.09
CA THR A 348 -31.48 13.38 -8.85
C THR A 348 -30.28 12.45 -8.83
N ILE A 349 -29.76 12.22 -7.63
CA ILE A 349 -28.97 11.03 -7.32
C ILE A 349 -29.97 10.02 -6.77
N SER A 350 -29.90 8.78 -7.27
CA SER A 350 -30.73 7.65 -6.84
C SER A 350 -29.83 6.46 -6.59
N THR A 351 -30.21 5.59 -5.65
CA THR A 351 -29.53 4.31 -5.44
C THR A 351 -30.49 3.17 -5.71
N ALA A 352 -29.97 2.04 -6.18
CA ALA A 352 -30.78 0.89 -6.53
C ALA A 352 -30.06 -0.44 -6.28
N TRP A 353 -30.86 -1.47 -5.99
CA TRP A 353 -30.47 -2.86 -5.98
C TRP A 353 -31.05 -3.56 -7.21
N ILE A 354 -30.20 -3.94 -8.15
CA ILE A 354 -30.64 -4.65 -9.37
C ILE A 354 -30.61 -6.16 -9.12
N LYS A 355 -31.75 -6.83 -9.29
CA LYS A 355 -31.84 -8.29 -9.14
C LYS A 355 -31.13 -9.01 -10.28
N MET A 356 -30.07 -9.74 -9.96
CA MET A 356 -29.26 -10.44 -10.96
C MET A 356 -29.77 -11.86 -11.19
N MET A 357 -29.61 -12.70 -10.18
CA MET A 357 -30.02 -14.11 -10.17
C MET A 357 -30.35 -14.56 -8.75
N LYS A 358 -31.01 -15.70 -8.59
CA LYS A 358 -31.27 -16.30 -7.27
C LYS A 358 -30.08 -17.16 -6.82
N GLN A 359 -29.75 -17.09 -5.54
CA GLN A 359 -28.77 -17.98 -4.90
C GLN A 359 -29.45 -19.24 -4.31
N GLY A 360 -28.68 -20.13 -3.68
CA GLY A 360 -29.13 -21.45 -3.20
C GLY A 360 -30.35 -21.46 -2.25
N MET A 361 -30.57 -20.41 -1.45
CA MET A 361 -31.77 -20.26 -0.61
C MET A 361 -32.92 -19.52 -1.31
N SER A 362 -32.87 -19.37 -2.64
CA SER A 362 -33.89 -18.69 -3.44
C SER A 362 -34.05 -17.17 -3.23
N GLU A 363 -33.13 -16.52 -2.50
CA GLU A 363 -33.04 -15.06 -2.44
C GLU A 363 -32.24 -14.48 -3.62
N TRP A 364 -32.46 -13.20 -3.92
CA TRP A 364 -31.75 -12.50 -5.00
C TRP A 364 -30.34 -12.11 -4.59
N ILE A 365 -29.36 -12.43 -5.46
CA ILE A 365 -28.11 -11.68 -5.52
C ILE A 365 -28.44 -10.33 -6.16
N ARG A 366 -28.21 -9.25 -5.41
CA ARG A 366 -28.53 -7.88 -5.79
C ARG A 366 -27.24 -7.11 -6.09
N LEU A 367 -27.20 -6.46 -7.24
CA LEU A 367 -26.10 -5.60 -7.67
C LEU A 367 -26.37 -4.16 -7.18
N PRO A 368 -25.45 -3.52 -6.45
CA PRO A 368 -25.61 -2.12 -6.06
C PRO A 368 -25.37 -1.20 -7.26
N ALA A 369 -26.25 -0.22 -7.45
CA ALA A 369 -26.13 0.81 -8.47
C ALA A 369 -26.40 2.19 -7.87
N ILE A 370 -25.63 3.17 -8.29
CA ILE A 370 -25.87 4.60 -8.05
C ILE A 370 -26.16 5.22 -9.41
N VAL A 371 -27.30 5.88 -9.54
CA VAL A 371 -27.77 6.51 -10.77
C VAL A 371 -27.85 8.02 -10.56
N CYS A 372 -27.03 8.78 -11.27
CA CYS A 372 -27.04 10.24 -11.23
C CYS A 372 -27.62 10.76 -12.55
N ARG A 373 -28.81 11.38 -12.51
CA ARG A 373 -29.51 11.94 -13.69
C ARG A 373 -29.44 13.46 -13.68
N GLY A 374 -29.05 14.05 -14.79
CA GLY A 374 -28.86 15.48 -14.99
C GLY A 374 -30.08 16.20 -15.53
N THR A 375 -29.82 17.37 -16.12
CA THR A 375 -30.80 18.24 -16.79
C THR A 375 -31.19 17.75 -18.19
N ALA A 376 -30.34 16.95 -18.84
CA ALA A 376 -30.54 16.31 -20.14
C ALA A 376 -29.83 14.92 -20.18
N ASP A 377 -29.90 14.16 -21.28
CA ASP A 377 -29.28 12.81 -21.43
C ASP A 377 -27.79 12.83 -21.90
N GLY A 378 -26.98 11.81 -21.51
CA GLY A 378 -25.48 11.67 -21.66
C GLY A 378 -24.80 10.69 -20.63
N PRO A 379 -23.45 10.46 -20.55
CA PRO A 379 -22.67 9.66 -19.49
C PRO A 379 -21.82 10.30 -18.25
N VAL A 380 -22.18 10.27 -16.93
CA VAL A 380 -21.75 11.20 -15.76
C VAL A 380 -20.65 10.68 -14.72
N VAL A 381 -20.21 11.33 -13.58
CA VAL A 381 -19.62 10.91 -12.21
C VAL A 381 -19.23 12.15 -11.33
N GLU A 382 -19.43 12.14 -9.98
CA GLU A 382 -19.09 13.18 -8.92
C GLU A 382 -19.60 14.60 -9.16
N ILE A 383 -20.92 14.72 -9.08
CA ILE A 383 -21.63 15.75 -9.84
C ILE A 383 -22.77 16.33 -9.06
N ASP A 384 -22.82 17.66 -9.05
CA ASP A 384 -24.07 18.38 -8.88
C ASP A 384 -24.97 18.07 -10.07
N VAL A 385 -25.97 17.23 -9.83
CA VAL A 385 -26.93 16.77 -10.84
C VAL A 385 -27.67 17.91 -11.54
N LYS A 386 -27.68 19.13 -10.99
CA LYS A 386 -28.25 20.31 -11.65
C LYS A 386 -27.35 20.88 -12.75
N LYS A 387 -26.05 20.60 -12.70
CA LYS A 387 -25.03 21.05 -13.65
C LYS A 387 -24.63 19.95 -14.64
N LEU A 388 -25.40 18.87 -14.60
CA LEU A 388 -25.13 17.66 -15.31
C LEU A 388 -25.95 17.58 -16.58
N TYR A 389 -25.31 17.15 -17.67
CA TYR A 389 -25.97 16.83 -18.93
C TYR A 389 -25.81 15.35 -19.20
N GLY A 390 -26.57 14.52 -18.48
CA GLY A 390 -26.68 13.10 -18.76
C GLY A 390 -27.06 12.21 -17.58
N THR A 391 -26.72 10.94 -17.69
CA THR A 391 -26.85 9.88 -16.70
C THR A 391 -25.51 9.23 -16.39
N VAL A 392 -25.18 8.97 -15.12
CA VAL A 392 -24.15 7.98 -14.79
C VAL A 392 -24.77 6.91 -13.99
N VAL A 393 -24.27 5.72 -14.27
CA VAL A 393 -24.48 4.58 -13.43
C VAL A 393 -23.12 4.14 -12.90
N ALA A 394 -22.92 4.29 -11.61
CA ALA A 394 -21.78 3.71 -10.91
C ALA A 394 -22.21 2.38 -10.28
N ILE A 395 -21.48 1.31 -10.61
CA ILE A 395 -21.65 -0.02 -10.03
C ILE A 395 -20.44 -0.31 -9.14
N PRO A 396 -20.48 0.05 -7.83
CA PRO A 396 -19.31 -0.02 -6.96
C PRO A 396 -18.83 -1.46 -6.70
N CYS A 397 -19.69 -2.45 -6.91
CA CYS A 397 -19.35 -3.86 -6.71
C CYS A 397 -20.06 -4.74 -7.73
N VAL A 398 -19.31 -5.23 -8.74
CA VAL A 398 -19.83 -6.18 -9.74
C VAL A 398 -19.83 -7.60 -9.21
N ASN A 399 -18.69 -8.10 -8.74
CA ASN A 399 -18.61 -9.45 -8.17
C ASN A 399 -19.03 -9.45 -6.68
N VAL A 400 -20.33 -9.30 -6.42
CA VAL A 400 -20.88 -9.23 -5.05
C VAL A 400 -20.50 -10.46 -4.21
N ILE A 401 -20.56 -11.65 -4.78
CA ILE A 401 -20.20 -12.89 -4.06
C ILE A 401 -18.70 -12.94 -3.76
N GLY A 402 -17.85 -12.65 -4.74
CA GLY A 402 -16.40 -12.60 -4.54
C GLY A 402 -16.01 -11.54 -3.50
N TYR A 403 -16.67 -10.38 -3.53
CA TYR A 403 -16.47 -9.31 -2.55
C TYR A 403 -16.77 -9.79 -1.13
N LEU A 404 -17.93 -10.41 -0.89
CA LEU A 404 -18.31 -10.95 0.42
C LEU A 404 -17.38 -12.08 0.90
N GLN A 405 -16.76 -12.80 -0.04
CA GLN A 405 -15.82 -13.89 0.26
C GLN A 405 -14.36 -13.45 0.32
N TYR A 406 -14.06 -12.17 0.08
CA TYR A 406 -12.69 -11.66 -0.11
C TYR A 406 -11.90 -12.42 -1.18
N LYS A 407 -12.56 -12.79 -2.28
CA LYS A 407 -12.02 -13.59 -3.39
C LYS A 407 -12.17 -12.90 -4.73
N ARG A 408 -11.28 -13.27 -5.66
CA ARG A 408 -11.34 -12.83 -7.06
C ARG A 408 -12.45 -13.55 -7.81
N GLU A 409 -12.60 -14.84 -7.56
CA GLU A 409 -13.51 -15.73 -8.25
C GLU A 409 -14.97 -15.53 -7.81
N PHE A 410 -15.91 -15.98 -8.65
CA PHE A 410 -17.32 -16.09 -8.30
C PHE A 410 -17.59 -17.35 -7.45
N ALA A 411 -18.86 -17.59 -7.11
CA ALA A 411 -19.30 -18.70 -6.27
C ALA A 411 -18.81 -20.09 -6.74
N ASP A 412 -18.62 -20.28 -8.05
CA ASP A 412 -18.20 -21.53 -8.68
C ASP A 412 -16.67 -21.60 -8.95
N GLY A 413 -15.88 -20.70 -8.35
CA GLY A 413 -14.43 -20.70 -8.45
C GLY A 413 -13.89 -20.19 -9.79
N ARG A 414 -14.70 -19.47 -10.58
CA ARG A 414 -14.31 -18.93 -11.89
C ARG A 414 -14.15 -17.41 -11.85
N ASP A 415 -13.21 -16.90 -12.64
CA ASP A 415 -13.03 -15.46 -12.85
C ASP A 415 -14.10 -14.94 -13.83
N LEU A 416 -14.97 -14.04 -13.36
CA LEU A 416 -16.02 -13.43 -14.19
C LEU A 416 -15.43 -12.75 -15.44
N ASN A 417 -14.24 -12.13 -15.31
CA ASN A 417 -13.61 -11.37 -16.39
C ASN A 417 -12.93 -12.25 -17.45
N ARG A 418 -13.33 -13.53 -17.53
CA ARG A 418 -12.98 -14.51 -18.57
C ARG A 418 -14.21 -15.14 -19.22
N LEU A 419 -15.42 -14.72 -18.82
CA LEU A 419 -16.66 -15.40 -19.14
C LEU A 419 -17.67 -14.52 -19.89
N PHE A 420 -17.38 -13.24 -20.10
CA PHE A 420 -18.28 -12.34 -20.81
C PHE A 420 -18.37 -12.70 -22.31
N PRO A 421 -19.55 -12.59 -22.93
CA PRO A 421 -20.80 -11.99 -22.42
C PRO A 421 -21.67 -12.90 -21.54
N GLY A 422 -21.21 -14.10 -21.18
CA GLY A 422 -21.99 -15.09 -20.44
C GLY A 422 -22.90 -15.93 -21.33
N LYS A 423 -23.75 -16.75 -20.69
CA LYS A 423 -24.78 -17.58 -21.34
C LYS A 423 -26.02 -17.66 -20.46
N GLU A 424 -27.21 -17.58 -21.06
CA GLU A 424 -28.49 -17.64 -20.34
C GLU A 424 -28.71 -19.00 -19.65
N ASP A 425 -28.34 -20.06 -20.35
CA ASP A 425 -28.44 -21.47 -19.96
C ASP A 425 -27.07 -22.06 -19.57
N GLY A 426 -26.17 -21.19 -19.11
CA GLY A 426 -24.81 -21.57 -18.70
C GLY A 426 -24.70 -22.09 -17.28
N PHE A 427 -23.46 -22.31 -16.84
CA PHE A 427 -23.16 -22.47 -15.42
C PHE A 427 -23.30 -21.14 -14.66
N VAL A 428 -23.32 -21.22 -13.33
CA VAL A 428 -23.68 -20.11 -12.41
C VAL A 428 -23.04 -18.76 -12.78
N SER A 429 -21.72 -18.69 -12.94
CA SER A 429 -21.03 -17.44 -13.29
C SER A 429 -21.32 -16.94 -14.73
N GLN A 430 -21.56 -17.84 -15.69
CA GLN A 430 -21.98 -17.46 -17.05
C GLN A 430 -23.38 -16.85 -17.06
N VAL A 431 -24.32 -17.40 -16.28
CA VAL A 431 -25.66 -16.81 -16.11
C VAL A 431 -25.56 -15.44 -15.48
N TYR A 432 -24.70 -15.27 -14.47
CA TYR A 432 -24.47 -13.96 -13.85
C TYR A 432 -23.93 -12.92 -14.85
N CYS A 433 -22.91 -13.26 -15.63
CA CYS A 433 -22.37 -12.39 -16.70
C CYS A 433 -23.43 -12.05 -17.75
N TYR A 434 -24.25 -13.02 -18.17
CA TYR A 434 -25.34 -12.80 -19.13
C TYR A 434 -26.37 -11.80 -18.60
N GLN A 435 -26.78 -11.96 -17.33
CA GLN A 435 -27.70 -11.05 -16.68
C GLN A 435 -27.09 -9.65 -16.55
N LEU A 436 -25.80 -9.52 -16.20
CA LEU A 436 -25.13 -8.21 -16.16
C LEU A 436 -25.16 -7.51 -17.52
N MET A 437 -24.84 -8.25 -18.58
CA MET A 437 -24.84 -7.71 -19.95
C MET A 437 -26.23 -7.23 -20.38
N ASN A 438 -27.30 -7.96 -20.05
CA ASN A 438 -28.65 -7.67 -20.55
C ASN A 438 -29.48 -6.76 -19.64
N LYS A 439 -29.24 -6.81 -18.33
CA LYS A 439 -29.99 -6.00 -17.36
C LYS A 439 -29.35 -4.66 -17.05
N VAL A 440 -28.05 -4.51 -17.28
CA VAL A 440 -27.30 -3.32 -16.87
C VAL A 440 -26.55 -2.71 -18.05
N ILE A 441 -25.60 -3.44 -18.63
CA ILE A 441 -24.66 -2.89 -19.63
C ILE A 441 -25.35 -2.49 -20.95
N SER A 442 -26.52 -3.07 -21.28
CA SER A 442 -27.24 -2.78 -22.51
C SER A 442 -27.71 -1.31 -22.65
N GLN A 443 -27.74 -0.55 -21.54
CA GLN A 443 -28.15 0.85 -21.52
C GLN A 443 -26.98 1.83 -21.69
N PHE A 444 -25.74 1.33 -21.81
CA PHE A 444 -24.54 2.18 -21.74
C PHE A 444 -24.01 2.53 -23.14
N ASN A 445 -23.63 3.80 -23.34
CA ASN A 445 -22.90 4.23 -24.54
C ASN A 445 -21.37 4.17 -24.34
N TYR A 446 -20.93 4.37 -23.10
CA TYR A 446 -19.52 4.37 -22.68
C TYR A 446 -19.35 3.50 -21.43
N LEU A 447 -18.18 2.88 -21.24
CA LEU A 447 -17.85 2.06 -20.08
C LEU A 447 -16.41 2.28 -19.62
N ILE A 448 -16.24 2.56 -18.33
CA ILE A 448 -14.94 2.60 -17.66
C ILE A 448 -14.93 1.48 -16.62
N ASP A 449 -14.17 0.42 -16.88
CA ASP A 449 -14.07 -0.76 -16.03
C ASP A 449 -12.83 -0.64 -15.12
N LEU A 450 -13.03 -0.45 -13.81
CA LEU A 450 -11.96 -0.17 -12.85
C LEU A 450 -11.44 -1.47 -12.21
N HIS A 451 -10.14 -1.72 -12.35
CA HIS A 451 -9.46 -2.92 -11.85
C HIS A 451 -8.27 -2.54 -10.97
N THR A 452 -7.82 -3.47 -10.15
CA THR A 452 -6.47 -3.50 -9.59
C THR A 452 -5.78 -4.79 -10.04
N ALA A 453 -4.48 -4.92 -9.77
CA ALA A 453 -3.77 -6.18 -9.98
C ALA A 453 -4.41 -7.34 -9.19
N SER A 454 -4.07 -8.57 -9.56
CA SER A 454 -4.43 -9.74 -8.75
C SER A 454 -3.48 -9.92 -7.57
N PHE A 455 -3.88 -10.70 -6.55
CA PHE A 455 -3.07 -10.99 -5.34
C PHE A 455 -1.61 -11.36 -5.65
N GLY A 456 -0.66 -10.80 -4.88
CA GLY A 456 0.77 -11.10 -5.06
C GLY A 456 1.39 -10.47 -6.31
N ARG A 457 0.82 -9.37 -6.81
CA ARG A 457 1.40 -8.57 -7.89
C ARG A 457 1.47 -7.09 -7.51
N ILE A 458 2.43 -6.41 -8.12
CA ILE A 458 2.53 -4.96 -8.18
C ILE A 458 2.22 -4.52 -9.61
N ASN A 459 1.49 -3.43 -9.75
CA ASN A 459 1.00 -2.93 -11.04
C ASN A 459 1.23 -1.42 -11.15
N SER A 460 1.52 -0.95 -12.36
CA SER A 460 1.45 0.47 -12.70
C SER A 460 0.00 0.97 -12.76
N TYR A 461 -0.17 2.29 -12.83
CA TYR A 461 -1.42 2.90 -13.27
C TYR A 461 -1.48 2.89 -14.81
N TYR A 462 -2.22 1.95 -15.40
CA TYR A 462 -2.30 1.78 -16.85
C TYR A 462 -3.72 1.57 -17.36
N VAL A 463 -3.92 1.84 -18.65
CA VAL A 463 -5.20 1.62 -19.34
C VAL A 463 -5.05 0.55 -20.41
N ARG A 464 -6.01 -0.36 -20.48
CA ARG A 464 -6.22 -1.25 -21.64
C ARG A 464 -7.37 -0.74 -22.48
N ALA A 465 -7.12 -0.57 -23.78
CA ALA A 465 -8.13 -0.11 -24.73
C ALA A 465 -7.85 -0.62 -26.14
N ASP A 466 -8.90 -0.74 -26.94
CA ASP A 466 -8.73 -0.87 -28.38
C ASP A 466 -8.38 0.50 -28.96
N MET A 467 -7.08 0.76 -29.06
CA MET A 467 -6.56 2.00 -29.65
C MET A 467 -6.82 2.15 -31.16
N ASN A 468 -7.40 1.15 -31.85
CA ASN A 468 -7.91 1.31 -33.21
C ASN A 468 -9.33 1.90 -33.24
N ASP A 469 -10.09 1.79 -32.16
CA ASP A 469 -11.39 2.44 -32.00
C ASP A 469 -11.19 3.85 -31.47
N SER A 470 -11.53 4.87 -32.26
CA SER A 470 -11.26 6.28 -31.93
C SER A 470 -11.93 6.71 -30.62
N GLY A 471 -13.13 6.21 -30.31
CA GLY A 471 -13.83 6.50 -29.06
C GLY A 471 -13.09 5.94 -27.85
N SER A 472 -12.75 4.65 -27.86
CA SER A 472 -12.02 4.01 -26.76
C SER A 472 -10.60 4.57 -26.62
N ALA A 473 -9.93 4.90 -27.73
CA ALA A 473 -8.62 5.55 -27.73
C ALA A 473 -8.66 6.94 -27.08
N LEU A 474 -9.69 7.73 -27.39
CA LEU A 474 -9.92 9.04 -26.80
C LEU A 474 -10.11 8.93 -25.27
N LEU A 475 -10.96 8.00 -24.80
CA LEU A 475 -11.14 7.75 -23.37
C LEU A 475 -9.81 7.39 -22.70
N ALA A 476 -9.02 6.50 -23.31
CA ALA A 476 -7.74 6.07 -22.75
C ALA A 476 -6.72 7.21 -22.63
N HIS A 477 -6.69 8.12 -23.60
CA HIS A 477 -5.84 9.31 -23.55
C HIS A 477 -6.29 10.31 -22.48
N LEU A 478 -7.61 10.54 -22.36
CA LEU A 478 -8.17 11.43 -21.34
C LEU A 478 -7.96 10.89 -19.92
N GLN A 479 -7.79 9.58 -19.74
CA GLN A 479 -7.44 9.01 -18.44
C GLN A 479 -6.01 9.39 -17.98
N MET A 480 -5.12 9.79 -18.91
CA MET A 480 -3.71 10.09 -18.68
C MET A 480 -2.97 9.06 -17.81
N PRO A 481 -2.90 7.78 -18.19
CA PRO A 481 -2.19 6.78 -17.40
C PRO A 481 -0.68 6.83 -17.60
N GLN A 482 0.08 6.08 -16.78
CA GLN A 482 1.52 5.89 -17.02
C GLN A 482 1.77 5.09 -18.31
N ILE A 483 0.87 4.14 -18.61
CA ILE A 483 0.97 3.26 -19.78
C ILE A 483 -0.42 3.11 -20.41
N ILE A 484 -0.49 3.15 -21.74
CA ILE A 484 -1.65 2.72 -22.52
C ILE A 484 -1.26 1.46 -23.26
N LEU A 485 -1.97 0.36 -23.02
CA LEU A 485 -1.76 -0.91 -23.68
C LEU A 485 -2.86 -1.15 -24.71
N HIS A 486 -2.46 -1.26 -25.98
CA HIS A 486 -3.37 -1.64 -27.05
C HIS A 486 -3.84 -3.10 -26.87
N ASN A 487 -5.15 -3.29 -26.76
CA ASN A 487 -5.83 -4.57 -26.71
C ASN A 487 -7.15 -4.49 -27.51
N SER A 488 -7.20 -5.17 -28.64
CA SER A 488 -8.33 -5.14 -29.59
C SER A 488 -9.55 -5.96 -29.11
N GLY A 489 -9.49 -6.60 -27.95
CA GLY A 489 -10.59 -7.37 -27.35
C GLY A 489 -10.62 -8.86 -27.72
N GLN A 490 -11.81 -9.45 -27.59
CA GLN A 490 -12.14 -10.87 -27.73
C GLN A 490 -11.36 -11.77 -26.76
N ASP A 491 -11.28 -11.35 -25.50
CA ASP A 491 -10.50 -11.96 -24.41
C ASP A 491 -11.39 -12.43 -23.24
N GLY A 492 -12.72 -12.44 -23.43
CA GLY A 492 -13.70 -12.84 -22.43
C GLY A 492 -13.94 -11.80 -21.32
N THR A 493 -13.43 -10.58 -21.48
CA THR A 493 -13.56 -9.49 -20.50
C THR A 493 -14.86 -8.70 -20.67
N LEU A 494 -15.31 -8.04 -19.59
CA LEU A 494 -16.47 -7.15 -19.63
C LEU A 494 -16.28 -6.03 -20.66
N ARG A 495 -15.13 -5.35 -20.64
CA ARG A 495 -14.74 -4.33 -21.63
C ARG A 495 -14.92 -4.85 -23.06
N SER A 496 -14.36 -6.02 -23.37
CA SER A 496 -14.48 -6.58 -24.72
C SER A 496 -15.92 -6.89 -25.11
N ALA A 497 -16.74 -7.42 -24.19
CA ALA A 497 -18.13 -7.75 -24.47
C ALA A 497 -19.00 -6.49 -24.65
N ALA A 498 -18.69 -5.42 -23.92
CA ALA A 498 -19.32 -4.11 -24.11
C ALA A 498 -18.92 -3.50 -25.47
N SER A 499 -17.63 -3.51 -25.82
CA SER A 499 -17.16 -3.03 -27.12
C SER A 499 -17.77 -3.78 -28.30
N ALA A 500 -17.96 -5.09 -28.18
CA ALA A 500 -18.65 -5.89 -29.21
C ALA A 500 -20.11 -5.48 -29.45
N ARG A 501 -20.73 -4.75 -28.51
CA ARG A 501 -22.08 -4.17 -28.63
C ARG A 501 -22.07 -2.68 -29.02
N GLY A 502 -20.92 -2.14 -29.41
CA GLY A 502 -20.75 -0.74 -29.81
C GLY A 502 -20.47 0.24 -28.67
N VAL A 503 -20.37 -0.24 -27.42
CA VAL A 503 -20.03 0.60 -26.26
C VAL A 503 -18.55 0.99 -26.31
N LYS A 504 -18.24 2.28 -26.17
CA LYS A 504 -16.84 2.74 -26.08
C LYS A 504 -16.30 2.41 -24.71
N ALA A 505 -15.33 1.49 -24.63
CA ALA A 505 -14.96 0.87 -23.36
C ALA A 505 -13.45 0.81 -23.12
N ILE A 506 -13.05 1.15 -21.91
CA ILE A 506 -11.67 1.04 -21.42
C ILE A 506 -11.62 0.29 -20.10
N THR A 507 -10.49 -0.37 -19.82
CA THR A 507 -10.18 -0.90 -18.49
C THR A 507 -9.07 -0.04 -17.88
N VAL A 508 -9.30 0.51 -16.70
CA VAL A 508 -8.31 1.29 -15.95
C VAL A 508 -7.79 0.42 -14.81
N GLU A 509 -6.48 0.24 -14.76
CA GLU A 509 -5.81 -0.57 -13.74
C GLU A 509 -5.13 0.35 -12.73
N ILE A 510 -5.61 0.31 -11.49
CA ILE A 510 -5.34 1.28 -10.41
C ILE A 510 -4.33 0.69 -9.43
N GLY A 511 -3.23 0.17 -9.95
CA GLY A 511 -2.14 -0.36 -9.13
C GLY A 511 -2.40 -1.72 -8.48
N ASN A 512 -1.98 -1.84 -7.23
CA ASN A 512 -1.84 -3.06 -6.44
C ASN A 512 -3.18 -3.46 -5.79
N PRO A 513 -3.39 -4.77 -5.54
CA PRO A 513 -4.55 -5.22 -4.77
C PRO A 513 -4.40 -4.96 -3.27
N GLN A 514 -5.52 -5.02 -2.54
CA GLN A 514 -5.58 -5.08 -1.06
C GLN A 514 -5.10 -3.85 -0.29
N LEU A 515 -4.81 -2.74 -0.96
CA LEU A 515 -4.48 -1.46 -0.32
C LEU A 515 -5.06 -0.28 -1.08
N PHE A 516 -5.23 0.86 -0.39
CA PHE A 516 -5.66 2.10 -1.00
C PHE A 516 -4.46 2.94 -1.43
N GLN A 517 -4.27 3.09 -2.73
CA GLN A 517 -3.21 3.94 -3.27
C GLN A 517 -3.77 5.31 -3.61
N ARG A 518 -3.77 6.24 -2.65
CA ARG A 518 -4.40 7.58 -2.77
C ARG A 518 -4.07 8.28 -4.08
N ARG A 519 -2.80 8.26 -4.50
CA ARG A 519 -2.35 8.87 -5.76
C ARG A 519 -3.03 8.25 -6.98
N TYR A 520 -3.14 6.92 -7.05
CA TYR A 520 -3.80 6.25 -8.16
C TYR A 520 -5.32 6.41 -8.12
N VAL A 521 -5.92 6.46 -6.91
CA VAL A 521 -7.34 6.80 -6.74
C VAL A 521 -7.62 8.20 -7.26
N LEU A 522 -6.81 9.19 -6.88
CA LEU A 522 -6.92 10.58 -7.34
C LEU A 522 -6.75 10.68 -8.86
N TRP A 523 -5.72 10.07 -9.43
CA TRP A 523 -5.51 10.08 -10.88
C TRP A 523 -6.66 9.40 -11.63
N SER A 524 -7.20 8.31 -11.08
CA SER A 524 -8.35 7.62 -11.67
C SER A 524 -9.58 8.51 -11.67
N PHE A 525 -9.83 9.17 -10.54
CA PHE A 525 -10.91 10.14 -10.37
C PHE A 525 -10.78 11.30 -11.37
N VAL A 526 -9.64 11.99 -11.38
CA VAL A 526 -9.39 13.13 -12.29
C VAL A 526 -9.52 12.69 -13.75
N GLY A 527 -9.03 11.51 -14.11
CA GLY A 527 -9.18 10.96 -15.46
C GLY A 527 -10.63 10.69 -15.85
N VAL A 528 -11.45 10.15 -14.95
CA VAL A 528 -12.89 10.02 -15.15
C VAL A 528 -13.51 11.40 -15.35
N MET A 529 -13.27 12.35 -14.45
CA MET A 529 -13.82 13.72 -14.56
C MET A 529 -13.42 14.42 -15.87
N ARG A 530 -12.19 14.20 -16.35
CA ARG A 530 -11.72 14.72 -17.64
C ARG A 530 -12.49 14.12 -18.81
N ILE A 531 -12.80 12.83 -18.76
CA ILE A 531 -13.66 12.17 -19.75
C ILE A 531 -15.05 12.81 -19.77
N LEU A 532 -15.66 13.01 -18.60
CA LEU A 532 -16.99 13.62 -18.51
C LEU A 532 -17.01 15.03 -19.06
N LYS A 533 -16.02 15.83 -18.68
CA LYS A 533 -15.85 17.18 -19.21
C LYS A 533 -15.72 17.18 -20.72
N HIS A 534 -14.94 16.25 -21.28
CA HIS A 534 -14.76 16.12 -22.73
C HIS A 534 -16.04 15.69 -23.46
N LEU A 535 -16.90 14.89 -22.81
CA LEU A 535 -18.19 14.47 -23.35
C LEU A 535 -19.29 15.54 -23.16
N ASP A 536 -18.92 16.76 -22.76
CA ASP A 536 -19.80 17.92 -22.50
C ASP A 536 -20.85 17.70 -21.41
N MET A 537 -20.48 16.93 -20.41
CA MET A 537 -21.43 16.42 -19.41
C MET A 537 -21.38 17.10 -18.08
N PHE A 538 -20.16 17.44 -17.71
CA PHE A 538 -19.86 18.15 -16.50
C PHE A 538 -18.70 19.09 -16.77
N THR A 539 -19.02 20.19 -17.43
CA THR A 539 -18.06 21.19 -17.90
C THR A 539 -17.44 21.99 -16.77
N ASP A 540 -18.11 22.03 -15.61
CA ASP A 540 -17.70 22.78 -14.42
C ASP A 540 -16.47 22.19 -13.72
N PHE A 541 -16.07 20.96 -14.06
CA PHE A 541 -14.87 20.36 -13.50
C PHE A 541 -13.62 21.20 -13.79
N GLN A 542 -12.96 21.62 -12.72
CA GLN A 542 -11.66 22.29 -12.75
C GLN A 542 -10.58 21.26 -12.45
N GLU A 543 -9.68 21.05 -13.40
CA GLU A 543 -8.54 20.17 -13.13
C GLU A 543 -7.67 20.76 -12.00
N PRO A 544 -7.07 19.90 -11.14
CA PRO A 544 -6.13 20.35 -10.12
C PRO A 544 -5.04 21.24 -10.70
N LYS A 545 -4.58 22.27 -9.98
CA LYS A 545 -3.49 23.13 -10.48
C LYS A 545 -2.13 22.43 -10.41
N ASP A 546 -1.95 21.61 -9.38
CA ASP A 546 -0.75 20.81 -9.16
C ASP A 546 -0.65 19.69 -10.22
N GLU A 547 0.43 19.71 -11.00
CA GLU A 547 0.69 18.72 -12.05
C GLU A 547 0.78 17.30 -11.50
N GLY A 548 1.31 17.12 -10.27
CA GLY A 548 1.40 15.81 -9.63
C GLY A 548 0.04 15.18 -9.34
N GLN A 549 -1.02 15.98 -9.24
CA GLN A 549 -2.39 15.54 -8.98
C GLN A 549 -3.20 15.31 -10.27
N ARG A 550 -2.78 15.88 -11.41
CA ARG A 550 -3.48 15.73 -12.70
C ARG A 550 -3.33 14.35 -13.34
N GLY A 551 -2.24 13.67 -12.98
CA GLY A 551 -1.81 12.42 -13.57
C GLY A 551 -0.32 12.42 -13.91
N PRO A 552 0.23 11.28 -14.32
CA PRO A 552 1.56 11.18 -14.91
C PRO A 552 1.76 12.17 -16.07
N PRO A 553 2.97 12.76 -16.22
CA PRO A 553 3.24 13.75 -17.27
C PRO A 553 3.23 13.15 -18.68
N ASN A 554 3.52 11.86 -18.81
CA ASN A 554 3.61 11.16 -20.08
C ASN A 554 3.05 9.74 -19.96
N SER A 555 2.53 9.22 -21.08
CA SER A 555 2.06 7.84 -21.20
C SER A 555 2.90 7.07 -22.22
N TYR A 556 3.36 5.88 -21.86
CA TYR A 556 3.90 4.94 -22.83
C TYR A 556 2.76 4.25 -23.58
N LEU A 557 2.69 4.44 -24.90
CA LEU A 557 1.79 3.65 -25.75
C LEU A 557 2.46 2.34 -26.16
N CYS A 558 1.94 1.21 -25.70
CA CYS A 558 2.41 -0.12 -26.05
C CYS A 558 1.53 -0.73 -27.15
N SER A 559 2.15 -1.21 -28.24
CA SER A 559 1.42 -1.89 -29.33
C SER A 559 1.00 -3.32 -28.97
N ARG A 560 1.68 -3.94 -28.01
CA ARG A 560 1.33 -5.24 -27.41
C ARG A 560 1.98 -5.41 -26.04
N GLY A 561 1.49 -6.37 -25.26
CA GLY A 561 2.04 -6.75 -23.96
C GLY A 561 2.00 -8.27 -23.78
N PHE A 562 2.89 -8.81 -22.95
CA PHE A 562 2.89 -10.24 -22.63
C PHE A 562 3.53 -10.50 -21.26
N TRP A 563 3.10 -11.58 -20.62
CA TRP A 563 3.70 -12.07 -19.38
C TRP A 563 4.91 -12.95 -19.65
N ILE A 564 5.93 -12.81 -18.82
CA ILE A 564 7.07 -13.72 -18.72
C ILE A 564 6.80 -14.66 -17.55
N TYR A 565 7.08 -15.95 -17.73
CA TYR A 565 6.72 -17.00 -16.77
C TYR A 565 7.95 -17.77 -16.29
N THR A 566 7.88 -18.28 -15.06
CA THR A 566 8.89 -19.17 -14.51
C THR A 566 8.87 -20.52 -15.23
N LYS A 567 10.04 -21.12 -15.40
CA LYS A 567 10.25 -22.49 -15.89
C LYS A 567 10.34 -23.48 -14.73
N THR A 568 10.79 -23.01 -13.56
CA THR A 568 11.00 -23.82 -12.35
C THR A 568 10.44 -23.10 -11.12
N GLY A 569 10.17 -23.87 -10.06
CA GLY A 569 9.69 -23.34 -8.78
C GLY A 569 10.82 -22.99 -7.81
N GLY A 570 10.55 -22.05 -6.91
CA GLY A 570 11.46 -21.64 -5.83
C GLY A 570 11.12 -20.27 -5.28
N VAL A 571 12.11 -19.66 -4.61
CA VAL A 571 12.04 -18.28 -4.13
C VAL A 571 12.31 -17.33 -5.29
N LEU A 572 11.29 -16.58 -5.71
CA LEU A 572 11.33 -15.65 -6.83
C LEU A 572 11.75 -14.26 -6.37
N GLU A 573 12.85 -13.77 -6.94
CA GLU A 573 13.30 -12.39 -6.82
C GLU A 573 13.08 -11.69 -8.17
N VAL A 574 12.22 -10.66 -8.21
CA VAL A 574 11.99 -9.84 -9.41
C VAL A 574 12.59 -8.46 -9.18
N TYR A 575 13.52 -8.04 -10.04
CA TYR A 575 14.32 -6.83 -9.82
C TYR A 575 13.70 -5.55 -10.41
N PRO A 576 13.20 -5.54 -11.67
CA PRO A 576 12.65 -4.33 -12.24
C PRO A 576 11.38 -3.89 -11.52
N ALA A 577 11.25 -2.59 -11.24
CA ALA A 577 9.97 -2.04 -10.82
C ALA A 577 9.03 -1.79 -11.99
N VAL A 578 7.78 -1.47 -11.67
CA VAL A 578 6.81 -1.00 -12.66
C VAL A 578 7.25 0.32 -13.25
N THR A 579 6.89 0.56 -14.52
CA THR A 579 7.29 1.70 -15.37
C THR A 579 8.78 1.79 -15.72
N ALA A 580 9.64 0.91 -15.20
CA ALA A 580 11.02 0.80 -15.64
C ALA A 580 11.09 0.37 -17.11
N THR A 581 12.00 1.00 -17.88
CA THR A 581 12.30 0.58 -19.25
C THR A 581 13.46 -0.41 -19.25
N LEU A 582 13.26 -1.55 -19.92
CA LEU A 582 14.24 -2.63 -20.00
C LEU A 582 14.86 -2.71 -21.39
N LYS A 583 16.12 -3.15 -21.44
CA LYS A 583 16.79 -3.55 -22.68
C LYS A 583 16.71 -5.06 -22.87
N LYS A 584 16.65 -5.52 -24.13
CA LYS A 584 16.76 -6.94 -24.44
C LYS A 584 18.04 -7.54 -23.80
N GLY A 585 17.90 -8.67 -23.13
CA GLY A 585 18.99 -9.39 -22.47
C GLY A 585 19.30 -8.92 -21.05
N GLU A 586 18.58 -7.93 -20.52
CA GLU A 586 18.73 -7.47 -19.14
C GLU A 586 18.17 -8.50 -18.14
N LEU A 587 18.84 -8.71 -17.00
CA LEU A 587 18.39 -9.65 -15.97
C LEU A 587 17.15 -9.09 -15.26
N ILE A 588 16.05 -9.83 -15.28
CA ILE A 588 14.77 -9.40 -14.70
C ILE A 588 14.37 -10.14 -13.44
N ALA A 589 14.79 -11.40 -13.29
CA ALA A 589 14.45 -12.18 -12.11
C ALA A 589 15.41 -13.35 -11.90
N ARG A 590 15.44 -13.84 -10.65
CA ARG A 590 16.08 -15.10 -10.27
C ARG A 590 15.12 -16.00 -9.51
N ILE A 591 15.30 -17.29 -9.67
CA ILE A 591 14.73 -18.30 -8.78
C ILE A 591 15.86 -18.87 -7.92
N LYS A 592 15.67 -18.88 -6.60
CA LYS A 592 16.55 -19.56 -5.64
C LYS A 592 15.84 -20.75 -5.02
N ASN A 593 16.58 -21.77 -4.61
CA ASN A 593 16.04 -22.78 -3.72
C ASN A 593 15.99 -22.27 -2.27
N ILE A 594 15.43 -23.06 -1.36
CA ILE A 594 15.28 -22.68 0.05
C ILE A 594 16.63 -22.47 0.79
N PHE A 595 17.73 -22.99 0.23
CA PHE A 595 19.07 -22.83 0.78
C PHE A 595 19.81 -21.61 0.18
N GLY A 596 19.16 -20.83 -0.69
CA GLY A 596 19.71 -19.61 -1.28
C GLY A 596 20.50 -19.81 -2.58
N ASN A 597 20.63 -21.04 -3.08
CA ASN A 597 21.32 -21.30 -4.35
C ASN A 597 20.45 -20.84 -5.51
N VAL A 598 21.03 -20.09 -6.45
CA VAL A 598 20.35 -19.70 -7.70
C VAL A 598 20.13 -20.94 -8.56
N ILE A 599 18.88 -21.16 -8.97
CA ILE A 599 18.44 -22.28 -9.78
C ILE A 599 18.17 -21.85 -11.22
N ASP A 600 17.65 -20.63 -11.41
CA ASP A 600 17.33 -20.11 -12.74
C ASP A 600 17.44 -18.58 -12.79
N GLU A 601 17.74 -18.06 -13.97
CA GLU A 601 17.84 -16.64 -14.26
C GLU A 601 16.97 -16.30 -15.48
N TYR A 602 16.22 -15.20 -15.37
CA TYR A 602 15.31 -14.74 -16.42
C TYR A 602 15.81 -13.42 -16.97
N PHE A 603 15.82 -13.31 -18.29
CA PHE A 603 16.27 -12.12 -18.99
C PHE A 603 15.15 -11.54 -19.86
N ALA A 604 15.14 -10.22 -20.04
CA ALA A 604 14.16 -9.54 -20.88
C ALA A 604 14.29 -10.01 -22.34
N PRO A 605 13.25 -10.60 -22.96
CA PRO A 605 13.34 -11.15 -24.31
C PRO A 605 13.37 -10.07 -25.40
N CYS A 606 12.89 -8.87 -25.08
CA CYS A 606 12.95 -7.67 -25.92
C CYS A 606 13.02 -6.43 -25.04
N SER A 607 13.39 -5.29 -25.63
CA SER A 607 13.25 -4.01 -24.95
C SER A 607 11.78 -3.62 -24.78
N GLY A 608 11.44 -2.98 -23.67
CA GLY A 608 10.04 -2.66 -23.35
C GLY A 608 9.92 -1.88 -22.04
N VAL A 609 8.69 -1.68 -21.58
CA VAL A 609 8.37 -1.04 -20.30
C VAL A 609 7.64 -2.03 -19.41
N VAL A 610 8.01 -2.09 -18.14
CA VAL A 610 7.36 -2.98 -17.16
C VAL A 610 5.99 -2.43 -16.80
N ILE A 611 4.93 -3.20 -17.09
CA ILE A 611 3.55 -2.85 -16.75
C ILE A 611 3.22 -3.32 -15.32
N GLY A 612 3.65 -4.52 -14.97
CA GLY A 612 3.37 -5.16 -13.70
C GLY A 612 4.39 -6.26 -13.40
N ARG A 613 4.48 -6.68 -12.15
CA ARG A 613 5.43 -7.70 -11.69
C ARG A 613 4.87 -8.55 -10.55
N SER A 614 5.41 -9.75 -10.38
CA SER A 614 5.15 -10.53 -9.17
C SER A 614 5.78 -9.87 -7.95
N SER A 615 5.05 -9.89 -6.84
CA SER A 615 5.56 -9.57 -5.51
C SER A 615 5.50 -10.77 -4.56
N ASN A 616 4.88 -11.89 -4.97
CA ASN A 616 4.89 -13.11 -4.18
C ASN A 616 6.29 -13.76 -4.26
N PRO A 617 6.98 -13.93 -3.12
CA PRO A 617 8.33 -14.51 -3.12
C PRO A 617 8.32 -16.01 -3.42
N VAL A 618 7.17 -16.70 -3.33
CA VAL A 618 7.07 -18.12 -3.65
C VAL A 618 6.48 -18.27 -5.05
N ALA A 619 7.21 -18.91 -5.95
CA ALA A 619 6.76 -19.22 -7.29
C ALA A 619 6.84 -20.72 -7.59
N MET A 620 5.84 -21.23 -8.28
CA MET A 620 5.84 -22.54 -8.93
C MET A 620 6.30 -22.41 -10.39
N SER A 621 6.60 -23.52 -11.05
CA SER A 621 6.79 -23.52 -12.51
C SER A 621 5.53 -23.03 -13.21
N GLY A 622 5.66 -22.09 -14.14
CA GLY A 622 4.54 -21.49 -14.87
C GLY A 622 3.89 -20.29 -14.16
N ASP A 623 4.44 -19.82 -13.04
CA ASP A 623 3.99 -18.58 -12.41
C ASP A 623 4.48 -17.34 -13.18
N ARG A 624 3.68 -16.27 -13.12
CA ARG A 624 3.98 -14.99 -13.76
C ARG A 624 5.11 -14.27 -13.03
N ILE A 625 6.09 -13.78 -13.78
CA ILE A 625 7.22 -12.99 -13.28
C ILE A 625 6.96 -11.50 -13.53
N LEU A 626 6.81 -11.12 -14.79
CA LEU A 626 6.84 -9.74 -15.26
C LEU A 626 5.89 -9.56 -16.43
N HIS A 627 5.07 -8.52 -16.42
CA HIS A 627 4.26 -8.08 -17.55
C HIS A 627 5.04 -7.01 -18.30
N LEU A 628 5.46 -7.32 -19.54
CA LEU A 628 6.27 -6.42 -20.35
C LEU A 628 5.45 -5.84 -21.50
N GLY A 629 5.37 -4.52 -21.56
CA GLY A 629 4.79 -3.76 -22.67
C GLY A 629 5.85 -3.46 -23.74
N VAL A 630 5.52 -3.73 -25.00
CA VAL A 630 6.36 -3.35 -26.15
C VAL A 630 5.87 -2.00 -26.66
N MET A 631 6.69 -0.97 -26.44
CA MET A 631 6.39 0.40 -26.86
C MET A 631 6.20 0.47 -28.38
N LYS A 632 5.12 1.13 -28.80
CA LYS A 632 4.79 1.39 -30.21
C LYS A 632 5.87 2.28 -30.82
N ARG A 633 6.44 1.87 -31.95
CA ARG A 633 7.42 2.69 -32.67
C ARG A 633 6.75 3.83 -33.44
N LYS A 634 7.50 4.91 -33.68
CA LYS A 634 7.05 6.01 -34.54
C LYS A 634 6.78 5.47 -35.95
N GLY A 635 5.59 5.76 -36.48
CA GLY A 635 5.14 5.24 -37.79
C GLY A 635 4.61 3.80 -37.79
N GLU A 636 4.69 3.06 -36.68
CA GLU A 636 4.12 1.72 -36.57
C GLU A 636 2.59 1.79 -36.59
N THR A 637 1.95 1.03 -37.47
CA THR A 637 0.50 0.81 -37.43
C THR A 637 0.19 -0.19 -36.31
N LEU A 638 -0.83 0.11 -35.52
CA LEU A 638 -1.28 -0.84 -34.50
C LEU A 638 -1.84 -2.10 -35.17
N PRO A 639 -1.58 -3.29 -34.60
CA PRO A 639 -2.18 -4.51 -35.11
C PRO A 639 -3.71 -4.45 -35.00
N LYS A 640 -4.43 -5.06 -35.95
CA LYS A 640 -5.90 -5.17 -35.86
C LYS A 640 -6.33 -6.12 -34.74
N GLU A 641 -5.52 -7.14 -34.50
CA GLU A 641 -5.72 -8.11 -33.44
C GLU A 641 -4.54 -8.06 -32.47
N ALA A 642 -4.82 -7.67 -31.23
CA ALA A 642 -3.89 -7.68 -30.12
C ALA A 642 -4.60 -8.21 -28.88
N LYS A 643 -4.16 -9.38 -28.42
CA LYS A 643 -4.60 -9.98 -27.16
C LYS A 643 -3.39 -10.19 -26.27
N GLU A 644 -3.57 -10.00 -24.97
CA GLU A 644 -2.63 -10.56 -24.00
C GLU A 644 -2.79 -12.08 -24.02
N ASN A 645 -1.70 -12.80 -24.27
CA ASN A 645 -1.65 -14.23 -23.99
C ASN A 645 -1.65 -14.39 -22.45
N TYR A 646 -2.77 -14.82 -21.89
CA TYR A 646 -2.95 -14.99 -20.43
C TYR A 646 -2.47 -16.34 -19.92
#